data_AF-A0A925AM83-F1
#
_entry.id   AF-A0A925AM83-F1
#
_cell.length_a   1.000
_cell.length_b   1.000
_cell.length_c   1.000
_cell.angle_alpha   90.00
_cell.angle_beta   90.00
_cell.angle_gamma   90.00
#
_symmetry.space_group_name_H-M   'P 1'
#
loop_
_entity.id
_entity.type
_entity.pdbx_description
1 polymer ?
#
loop_
_entity_poly.entity_id
_entity_poly.type
_entity_poly.pdbx_seq_one_letter_code
_entity_poly.pdbx_strand_id
1 'polypeptide(L)'
;MNSRAKKLVFLAALSALGGTAGADAPFVTLMPITDSNPGTDESARSNTAINSVSFKRQAIATVGDYQLVSYYHADGTLMVGRRKKSGTSWTDWYLRKTAFTSFNINDSHNTSTIAVDGDGFLHMAWGLHGNVMQYTRSNTSVLNDNAFTMFNDTVGNDNTNGVKANEIPLYNRPVTYPEFTNVPNSGDLIFAYRTDSSGNGEFQMSRWNNAGNTWAGIHTAYQPGNAPAAQPWIDNDFSGDSLPNVNAYHNGVVYDANGRMHVAWTWRTGGDSTTGFTDYQSNHNLMYAYSDNHGVDWRLTNGTLLQRSGIHDIDENNATPVLSIPDGSSLINQAGMTVDADNRPMVATWWAPNAAQGNHLRQYMLAWHDGTTWQKTAITSRNSENNNNRVPESQLNTYSMSRPIVVVDDENRALVVFRDYQRGNVVTVAYSLSPLRNDWQMLDLTTEDLGTWEPSYDVARWKNDGILSMYYQRIGSQTGVQASILEWNPAAYFNSLVNGGSGSFWNVDASGAWGGASVWTPGMPDGIAAIANFGGGGTAILDSRTITLDTTRTVGQLTFNNAFHSYTLAPGAVGSLLLSNGGAAATIGVTNGSHFITAPIAITAAGVSFNLNGGTSLLGVSGDISGAGDLSVSGGGTLIFSGTGGWA
;
A
#
# COMPACT_ATOMS: atom_id res chain seq x y z
N MET A 1 8.84 -67.86 -27.29
CA MET A 1 7.83 -68.69 -26.60
C MET A 1 7.49 -68.05 -25.26
N ASN A 2 6.21 -68.10 -24.89
CA ASN A 2 5.60 -67.82 -23.57
C ASN A 2 5.26 -66.36 -23.14
N SER A 3 4.05 -65.97 -23.52
CA SER A 3 2.88 -65.60 -22.67
C SER A 3 2.95 -64.59 -21.51
N ARG A 4 2.05 -63.59 -21.63
CA ARG A 4 1.05 -63.05 -20.67
C ARG A 4 1.48 -62.45 -19.30
N ALA A 5 1.20 -61.14 -19.21
CA ALA A 5 0.50 -60.39 -18.16
C ALA A 5 0.94 -60.45 -16.69
N LYS A 6 1.34 -59.29 -16.14
CA LYS A 6 1.02 -58.87 -14.76
C LYS A 6 0.69 -57.37 -14.69
N LYS A 7 -0.42 -57.08 -14.01
CA LYS A 7 -0.90 -55.77 -13.56
C LYS A 7 0.18 -55.05 -12.74
N LEU A 8 0.32 -53.75 -12.94
CA LEU A 8 0.94 -52.87 -11.94
C LEU A 8 -0.13 -51.87 -11.46
N VAL A 9 -0.49 -52.03 -10.19
CA VAL A 9 -1.36 -51.14 -9.41
C VAL A 9 -0.49 -49.96 -9.00
N PHE A 10 -0.83 -48.74 -9.42
CA PHE A 10 -0.29 -47.53 -8.80
C PHE A 10 -1.21 -47.14 -7.66
N LEU A 11 -0.68 -47.24 -6.45
CA LEU A 11 -1.25 -46.75 -5.21
C LEU A 11 -1.25 -45.21 -5.30
N ALA A 12 -2.42 -44.58 -5.27
CA ALA A 12 -2.54 -43.14 -5.14
C ALA A 12 -2.10 -42.75 -3.72
N ALA A 13 -0.86 -42.28 -3.59
CA ALA A 13 -0.43 -41.54 -2.40
C ALA A 13 -1.09 -40.16 -2.49
N LEU A 14 -2.07 -39.93 -1.63
CA LEU A 14 -2.70 -38.64 -1.41
C LEU A 14 -1.70 -37.73 -0.68
N SER A 15 -0.78 -37.09 -1.41
CA SER A 15 -0.05 -35.95 -0.89
C SER A 15 -0.97 -34.74 -0.97
N ALA A 16 -1.49 -34.31 0.17
CA ALA A 16 -2.14 -33.03 0.34
C ALA A 16 -1.15 -31.92 -0.03
N LEU A 17 -1.21 -31.45 -1.28
CA LEU A 17 -0.64 -30.17 -1.68
C LEU A 17 -1.58 -29.11 -1.13
N GLY A 18 -1.11 -28.42 -0.09
CA GLY A 18 -1.75 -27.23 0.45
C GLY A 18 -1.99 -26.22 -0.66
N GLY A 19 -3.17 -25.61 -0.63
CA GLY A 19 -3.54 -24.58 -1.59
C GLY A 19 -2.55 -23.43 -1.56
N THR A 20 -1.94 -23.16 -2.70
CA THR A 20 -1.26 -21.90 -2.96
C THR A 20 -2.34 -20.81 -3.06
N ALA A 21 -2.36 -19.93 -2.06
CA ALA A 21 -3.13 -18.70 -2.08
C ALA A 21 -2.72 -17.85 -3.29
N GLY A 22 -3.70 -17.21 -3.94
CA GLY A 22 -3.53 -16.52 -5.21
C GLY A 22 -2.54 -15.37 -5.17
N ALA A 23 -1.58 -15.39 -6.09
CA ALA A 23 -0.77 -14.27 -6.51
C ALA A 23 -0.20 -14.57 -7.91
N ASP A 24 -1.00 -14.39 -8.96
CA ASP A 24 -0.55 -14.52 -10.36
C ASP A 24 -0.78 -13.20 -11.13
N ALA A 25 -0.38 -12.08 -10.52
CA ALA A 25 -0.08 -10.87 -11.27
C ALA A 25 1.45 -10.73 -11.33
N PRO A 26 2.08 -10.59 -12.51
CA PRO A 26 3.54 -10.68 -12.67
C PRO A 26 4.35 -9.55 -11.98
N PHE A 27 3.67 -8.65 -11.29
CA PHE A 27 4.20 -7.47 -10.61
C PHE A 27 3.88 -7.45 -9.11
N VAL A 28 3.24 -8.50 -8.57
CA VAL A 28 2.98 -8.67 -7.12
C VAL A 28 3.71 -9.92 -6.64
N THR A 29 4.39 -9.83 -5.50
CA THR A 29 5.05 -10.97 -4.86
C THR A 29 4.70 -10.98 -3.38
N LEU A 30 4.23 -12.14 -2.89
CA LEU A 30 3.96 -12.36 -1.48
C LEU A 30 5.01 -13.32 -0.90
N MET A 31 5.78 -12.86 0.07
CA MET A 31 6.88 -13.62 0.67
C MET A 31 6.64 -13.86 2.15
N PRO A 32 6.46 -15.11 2.61
CA PRO A 32 6.32 -15.41 4.02
C PRO A 32 7.51 -14.91 4.85
N ILE A 33 7.22 -14.43 6.06
CA ILE A 33 8.26 -14.17 7.08
C ILE A 33 8.56 -15.49 7.78
N THR A 34 9.53 -16.23 7.26
CA THR A 34 9.94 -17.55 7.78
C THR A 34 11.45 -17.73 7.67
N ASP A 35 12.02 -18.49 8.60
CA ASP A 35 13.39 -18.99 8.55
C ASP A 35 13.48 -20.39 7.90
N SER A 36 12.35 -20.89 7.36
CA SER A 36 12.18 -22.21 6.76
C SER A 36 12.44 -23.39 7.71
N ASN A 37 12.55 -23.15 9.02
CA ASN A 37 12.75 -24.20 10.00
C ASN A 37 11.40 -24.68 10.56
N PRO A 38 10.97 -25.92 10.27
CA PRO A 38 9.69 -26.43 10.76
C PRO A 38 9.65 -26.65 12.29
N GLY A 39 10.77 -26.49 12.99
CA GLY A 39 10.88 -26.61 14.44
C GLY A 39 10.63 -25.30 15.21
N THR A 40 10.46 -24.18 14.51
CA THR A 40 10.17 -22.87 15.09
C THR A 40 8.74 -22.45 14.73
N ASP A 41 8.17 -21.56 15.55
CA ASP A 41 6.84 -20.96 15.32
C ASP A 41 7.04 -19.46 15.10
N GLU A 42 6.79 -19.03 13.88
CA GLU A 42 6.93 -17.64 13.44
C GLU A 42 5.58 -16.92 13.36
N SER A 43 4.51 -17.52 13.89
CA SER A 43 3.16 -17.00 13.75
C SER A 43 3.02 -15.61 14.35
N ALA A 44 2.43 -14.70 13.57
CA ALA A 44 2.17 -13.33 13.98
C ALA A 44 0.79 -13.21 14.62
N ARG A 45 0.68 -12.44 15.70
CA ARG A 45 -0.59 -12.18 16.38
C ARG A 45 -1.61 -11.55 15.44
N SER A 46 -2.79 -12.13 15.32
CA SER A 46 -3.80 -11.76 14.30
C SER A 46 -5.20 -11.51 14.83
N ASN A 47 -5.46 -11.72 16.12
CA ASN A 47 -6.75 -11.36 16.74
C ASN A 47 -6.86 -9.89 17.15
N THR A 48 -5.82 -9.11 16.87
CA THR A 48 -5.77 -7.65 17.02
C THR A 48 -4.91 -7.08 15.90
N ALA A 49 -5.15 -5.83 15.50
CA ALA A 49 -4.38 -5.16 14.45
C ALA A 49 -3.01 -4.62 14.92
N ILE A 50 -2.52 -5.03 16.11
CA ILE A 50 -1.31 -4.47 16.74
C ILE A 50 -0.04 -4.51 15.86
N ASN A 51 0.01 -5.43 14.89
CA ASN A 51 1.11 -5.57 13.96
C ASN A 51 0.99 -4.76 12.67
N SER A 52 -0.22 -4.26 12.36
CA SER A 52 -0.60 -3.74 11.03
C SER A 52 -1.52 -2.52 11.12
N VAL A 53 -1.24 -1.61 12.05
CA VAL A 53 -1.83 -0.26 12.06
C VAL A 53 -0.91 0.73 11.35
N SER A 54 -1.50 1.72 10.68
CA SER A 54 -0.82 2.72 9.82
C SER A 54 0.19 3.62 10.55
N PHE A 55 0.04 3.81 11.86
CA PHE A 55 0.98 4.57 12.70
C PHE A 55 2.16 3.72 13.21
N LYS A 56 2.26 2.44 12.81
CA LYS A 56 3.45 1.61 13.06
C LYS A 56 4.57 2.01 12.09
N ARG A 57 5.46 2.92 12.51
CA ARG A 57 6.46 3.57 11.64
C ARG A 57 7.88 3.39 12.18
N GLN A 58 8.62 2.35 11.79
CA GLN A 58 8.37 1.40 10.69
C GLN A 58 8.21 -0.04 11.19
N ALA A 59 7.38 -0.82 10.50
CA ALA A 59 7.28 -2.27 10.71
C ALA A 59 8.41 -3.05 10.01
N ILE A 60 8.92 -2.49 8.91
CA ILE A 60 9.98 -3.04 8.08
C ILE A 60 10.93 -1.92 7.65
N ALA A 61 12.22 -2.22 7.57
CA ALA A 61 13.24 -1.24 7.20
C ALA A 61 14.34 -1.90 6.36
N THR A 62 14.59 -1.38 5.16
CA THR A 62 15.72 -1.80 4.31
C THR A 62 16.91 -0.86 4.48
N VAL A 63 18.10 -1.42 4.73
CA VAL A 63 19.37 -0.68 4.74
C VAL A 63 20.43 -1.49 4.02
N GLY A 64 20.97 -0.93 2.93
CA GLY A 64 21.85 -1.66 2.02
C GLY A 64 21.16 -2.92 1.48
N ASP A 65 21.83 -4.05 1.60
CA ASP A 65 21.31 -5.35 1.15
C ASP A 65 20.43 -6.05 2.21
N TYR A 66 20.15 -5.43 3.35
CA TYR A 66 19.40 -6.08 4.44
C TYR A 66 18.02 -5.46 4.62
N GLN A 67 17.01 -6.30 4.83
CA GLN A 67 15.68 -5.87 5.28
C GLN A 67 15.37 -6.45 6.65
N LEU A 68 14.85 -5.61 7.53
CA LEU A 68 14.50 -5.94 8.89
C LEU A 68 12.98 -5.88 9.09
N VAL A 69 12.49 -6.61 10.09
CA VAL A 69 11.08 -6.61 10.48
C VAL A 69 10.94 -6.71 12.00
N SER A 70 9.88 -6.10 12.54
CA SER A 70 9.41 -6.38 13.91
C SER A 70 7.91 -6.69 13.93
N TYR A 71 7.50 -7.68 14.71
CA TYR A 71 6.09 -8.02 14.92
C TYR A 71 5.89 -8.80 16.22
N TYR A 72 4.71 -8.73 16.82
CA TYR A 72 4.35 -9.60 17.93
C TYR A 72 3.95 -10.98 17.44
N HIS A 73 4.58 -12.00 18.01
CA HIS A 73 4.21 -13.39 17.87
C HIS A 73 2.82 -13.68 18.49
N ALA A 74 2.18 -14.79 18.13
CA ALA A 74 0.86 -15.18 18.63
C ALA A 74 0.74 -15.20 20.17
N ASP A 75 1.80 -15.60 20.87
CA ASP A 75 1.89 -15.60 22.34
C ASP A 75 2.17 -14.22 22.97
N GLY A 76 2.35 -13.18 22.15
CA GLY A 76 2.56 -11.80 22.58
C GLY A 76 4.01 -11.39 22.79
N THR A 77 4.97 -12.29 22.56
CA THR A 77 6.39 -11.95 22.54
C THR A 77 6.78 -11.23 21.25
N LEU A 78 7.78 -10.35 21.31
CA LEU A 78 8.21 -9.57 20.16
C LEU A 78 9.24 -10.36 19.33
N MET A 79 8.99 -10.46 18.03
CA MET A 79 9.89 -11.01 17.03
C MET A 79 10.65 -9.89 16.36
N VAL A 80 11.96 -10.08 16.17
CA VAL A 80 12.78 -9.25 15.29
C VAL A 80 13.46 -10.13 14.26
N GLY A 81 13.50 -9.67 13.01
CA GLY A 81 14.02 -10.45 11.91
C GLY A 81 14.93 -9.65 10.99
N ARG A 82 15.79 -10.36 10.29
CA ARG A 82 16.60 -9.83 9.19
C ARG A 82 16.67 -10.83 8.04
N ARG A 83 16.55 -10.36 6.80
CA ARG A 83 16.89 -11.10 5.58
C ARG A 83 17.84 -10.29 4.70
N LYS A 84 18.54 -10.96 3.79
CA LYS A 84 19.50 -10.35 2.86
C LYS A 84 19.00 -10.44 1.42
N LYS A 85 19.25 -9.40 0.63
CA LYS A 85 19.02 -9.36 -0.82
C LYS A 85 20.16 -10.14 -1.50
N SER A 86 19.79 -11.05 -2.40
CA SER A 86 20.68 -11.85 -3.24
C SER A 86 20.25 -11.66 -4.69
N GLY A 87 20.85 -10.67 -5.37
CA GLY A 87 20.39 -10.22 -6.68
C GLY A 87 18.99 -9.58 -6.60
N THR A 88 18.03 -10.15 -7.32
CA THR A 88 16.61 -9.72 -7.28
C THR A 88 15.77 -10.47 -6.25
N SER A 89 16.35 -11.48 -5.58
CA SER A 89 15.65 -12.33 -4.62
C SER A 89 16.07 -12.02 -3.19
N TRP A 90 15.31 -12.53 -2.23
CA TRP A 90 15.63 -12.46 -0.81
C TRP A 90 16.03 -13.84 -0.27
N THR A 91 16.94 -13.87 0.70
CA THR A 91 17.17 -15.07 1.51
C THR A 91 16.00 -15.29 2.46
N ASP A 92 15.96 -16.49 3.06
CA ASP A 92 15.14 -16.75 4.25
C ASP A 92 15.51 -15.79 5.38
N TRP A 93 14.58 -15.63 6.31
CA TRP A 93 14.77 -14.75 7.46
C TRP A 93 15.66 -15.41 8.51
N TYR A 94 16.59 -14.65 9.07
CA TYR A 94 17.04 -14.87 10.44
C TYR A 94 15.98 -14.28 11.38
N LEU A 95 15.34 -15.11 12.20
CA LEU A 95 14.31 -14.68 13.15
C LEU A 95 14.76 -14.90 14.59
N ARG A 96 14.45 -13.91 15.43
CA ARG A 96 14.75 -13.92 16.85
C ARG A 96 13.49 -13.57 17.64
N LYS A 97 13.03 -14.55 18.43
CA LYS A 97 12.00 -14.36 19.45
C LYS A 97 12.64 -13.80 20.70
N THR A 98 12.25 -12.58 21.06
CA THR A 98 12.78 -11.88 22.23
C THR A 98 12.03 -12.24 23.51
N ALA A 99 12.52 -11.84 24.68
CA ALA A 99 11.70 -11.87 25.91
C ALA A 99 10.79 -10.64 26.09
N PHE A 100 10.81 -9.69 25.15
CA PHE A 100 9.99 -8.48 25.23
C PHE A 100 8.53 -8.77 24.90
N THR A 101 7.62 -8.11 25.61
CA THR A 101 6.17 -8.22 25.38
C THR A 101 5.55 -6.83 25.31
N SER A 102 4.36 -6.73 24.73
CA SER A 102 3.56 -5.50 24.83
C SER A 102 3.07 -5.29 26.27
N PHE A 103 2.94 -4.04 26.74
CA PHE A 103 2.25 -3.75 28.00
C PHE A 103 0.78 -4.23 27.96
N ASN A 104 0.13 -4.06 26.81
CA ASN A 104 -1.17 -4.65 26.55
C ASN A 104 -1.23 -5.21 25.12
N ILE A 105 -1.10 -6.53 25.01
CA ILE A 105 -1.12 -7.24 23.72
C ILE A 105 -2.50 -7.22 23.03
N ASN A 106 -3.56 -6.83 23.74
CA ASN A 106 -4.90 -6.69 23.19
C ASN A 106 -5.21 -5.26 22.70
N ASP A 107 -4.27 -4.34 22.88
CA ASP A 107 -4.44 -2.93 22.54
C ASP A 107 -3.57 -2.59 21.32
N SER A 108 -4.22 -2.29 20.19
CA SER A 108 -3.54 -2.02 18.92
C SER A 108 -2.69 -0.76 18.93
N HIS A 109 -2.77 0.10 19.95
CA HIS A 109 -1.87 1.24 20.11
C HIS A 109 -0.45 0.81 20.51
N ASN A 110 -0.31 -0.35 21.15
CA ASN A 110 0.93 -0.84 21.75
C ASN A 110 1.86 -1.49 20.70
N THR A 111 2.04 -0.84 19.55
CA THR A 111 2.82 -1.34 18.42
C THR A 111 4.32 -1.45 18.73
N SER A 112 5.07 -2.13 17.86
CA SER A 112 6.53 -2.06 17.81
C SER A 112 7.00 -1.24 16.61
N THR A 113 8.10 -0.53 16.74
CA THR A 113 8.73 0.23 15.66
C THR A 113 10.23 0.01 15.64
N ILE A 114 10.83 0.01 14.44
CA ILE A 114 12.25 -0.17 14.23
C ILE A 114 12.86 0.89 13.29
N ALA A 115 14.16 1.14 13.47
CA ALA A 115 15.03 1.81 12.52
C ALA A 115 16.48 1.33 12.68
N VAL A 116 17.31 1.55 11.66
CA VAL A 116 18.75 1.23 11.72
C VAL A 116 19.54 2.52 11.54
N ASP A 117 20.51 2.76 12.43
CA ASP A 117 21.40 3.94 12.38
C ASP A 117 22.55 3.79 11.38
N GLY A 118 23.36 4.84 11.23
CA GLY A 118 24.49 4.89 10.29
C GLY A 118 25.60 3.87 10.58
N ASP A 119 25.72 3.43 11.83
CA ASP A 119 26.67 2.38 12.24
C ASP A 119 26.07 0.97 12.10
N GLY A 120 24.82 0.88 11.63
CA GLY A 120 24.12 -0.36 11.35
C GLY A 120 23.52 -1.01 12.59
N PHE A 121 23.31 -0.30 13.70
CA PHE A 121 22.60 -0.84 14.86
C PHE A 121 21.09 -0.68 14.70
N LEU A 122 20.34 -1.74 15.00
CA LEU A 122 18.89 -1.71 15.10
C LEU A 122 18.44 -1.03 16.40
N HIS A 123 17.64 0.03 16.27
CA HIS A 123 16.88 0.71 17.31
C HIS A 123 15.44 0.20 17.30
N MET A 124 14.86 -0.01 18.48
CA MET A 124 13.50 -0.51 18.61
C MET A 124 12.79 0.09 19.82
N ALA A 125 11.53 0.47 19.64
CA ALA A 125 10.61 0.84 20.73
C ALA A 125 9.31 0.04 20.59
N TRP A 126 8.64 -0.29 21.70
CA TRP A 126 7.50 -1.20 21.65
C TRP A 126 6.51 -1.05 22.80
N GLY A 127 5.26 -1.46 22.59
CA GLY A 127 4.34 -1.73 23.68
C GLY A 127 3.72 -0.49 24.35
N LEU A 128 3.70 0.69 23.70
CA LEU A 128 3.42 1.96 24.37
C LEU A 128 2.02 2.52 24.08
N HIS A 129 1.19 2.63 25.12
CA HIS A 129 -0.04 3.43 25.14
C HIS A 129 -0.27 4.05 26.52
N GLY A 130 0.33 5.23 26.73
CA GLY A 130 0.37 5.88 28.04
C GLY A 130 1.24 5.11 29.04
N ASN A 131 2.34 4.50 28.57
CA ASN A 131 3.23 3.70 29.40
C ASN A 131 4.60 4.35 29.55
N VAL A 132 5.39 3.85 30.51
CA VAL A 132 6.82 4.17 30.57
C VAL A 132 7.51 3.70 29.29
N MET A 133 8.49 4.46 28.83
CA MET A 133 9.25 4.14 27.63
C MET A 133 9.85 2.73 27.68
N GLN A 134 9.69 2.00 26.57
CA GLN A 134 10.34 0.73 26.28
C GLN A 134 11.12 0.94 24.99
N TYR A 135 12.44 0.89 25.12
CA TYR A 135 13.37 1.08 24.03
C TYR A 135 14.61 0.23 24.24
N THR A 136 15.18 -0.24 23.14
CA THR A 136 16.41 -1.01 23.14
C THR A 136 17.14 -0.81 21.83
N ARG A 137 18.44 -1.09 21.86
CA ARG A 137 19.30 -1.14 20.69
C ARG A 137 20.08 -2.44 20.66
N SER A 138 20.25 -2.99 19.46
CA SER A 138 21.08 -4.17 19.21
C SER A 138 22.49 -4.05 19.83
N ASN A 139 23.08 -5.19 20.19
CA ASN A 139 24.44 -5.25 20.76
C ASN A 139 25.54 -5.20 19.71
N THR A 140 25.20 -5.49 18.46
CA THR A 140 26.11 -5.51 17.31
C THR A 140 25.36 -4.97 16.11
N SER A 141 26.11 -4.50 15.10
CA SER A 141 25.53 -4.14 13.81
C SER A 141 24.71 -5.30 13.25
N VAL A 142 23.54 -4.98 12.72
CA VAL A 142 22.62 -5.92 12.07
C VAL A 142 22.90 -6.04 10.57
N LEU A 143 23.79 -5.20 9.99
CA LEU A 143 24.10 -5.14 8.56
C LEU A 143 25.22 -6.10 8.13
N ASN A 144 25.13 -7.35 8.59
CA ASN A 144 26.05 -8.43 8.23
C ASN A 144 25.33 -9.77 8.42
N ASP A 145 25.96 -10.89 8.11
CA ASP A 145 25.29 -12.21 8.19
C ASP A 145 25.36 -12.86 9.58
N ASN A 146 26.01 -12.23 10.57
CA ASN A 146 26.11 -12.79 11.92
C ASN A 146 24.77 -12.66 12.66
N ALA A 147 24.53 -13.58 13.60
CA ALA A 147 23.43 -13.47 14.56
C ALA A 147 23.60 -12.20 15.42
N PHE A 148 22.48 -11.58 15.79
CA PHE A 148 22.45 -10.41 16.65
C PHE A 148 21.50 -10.61 17.83
N THR A 149 21.69 -9.81 18.87
CA THR A 149 20.82 -9.76 20.04
C THR A 149 20.44 -8.32 20.35
N MET A 150 19.28 -8.13 20.96
CA MET A 150 18.91 -6.83 21.52
C MET A 150 19.50 -6.69 22.93
N PHE A 151 19.81 -5.46 23.34
CA PHE A 151 20.17 -5.21 24.73
C PHE A 151 18.99 -5.55 25.63
N ASN A 152 19.25 -6.19 26.78
CA ASN A 152 18.23 -6.64 27.74
C ASN A 152 17.20 -7.66 27.22
N ASP A 153 17.45 -8.27 26.06
CA ASP A 153 16.57 -9.29 25.50
C ASP A 153 16.30 -10.48 26.45
N THR A 154 17.19 -10.78 27.39
CA THR A 154 16.99 -11.87 28.36
C THR A 154 16.18 -11.50 29.60
N VAL A 155 15.93 -10.21 29.86
CA VAL A 155 15.17 -9.74 31.04
C VAL A 155 13.76 -9.25 30.70
N GLY A 156 13.42 -9.20 29.41
CA GLY A 156 12.10 -8.76 28.95
C GLY A 156 11.88 -7.28 29.20
N ASN A 157 10.66 -6.90 29.60
CA ASN A 157 10.29 -5.50 29.84
C ASN A 157 10.86 -4.94 31.16
N ASP A 158 11.60 -5.74 31.91
CA ASP A 158 12.24 -5.33 33.15
C ASP A 158 13.47 -4.46 32.86
N ASN A 159 13.49 -3.27 33.46
CA ASN A 159 14.58 -2.31 33.35
C ASN A 159 15.60 -2.43 34.50
N THR A 160 15.59 -3.53 35.27
CA THR A 160 16.53 -3.78 36.38
C THR A 160 18.01 -3.69 36.00
N ASN A 161 18.36 -3.98 34.75
CA ASN A 161 19.72 -3.82 34.21
C ASN A 161 20.05 -2.37 33.78
N GLY A 162 19.11 -1.44 33.98
CA GLY A 162 19.13 -0.08 33.45
C GLY A 162 18.76 -0.01 31.96
N VAL A 163 18.60 1.22 31.47
CA VAL A 163 18.71 1.56 30.05
C VAL A 163 20.20 1.62 29.68
N LYS A 164 20.55 1.29 28.44
CA LYS A 164 21.92 1.45 27.94
C LYS A 164 22.28 2.95 28.08
N ALA A 165 23.54 3.28 28.37
CA ALA A 165 23.94 4.68 28.51
C ALA A 165 23.64 5.46 27.20
N ASN A 166 23.18 6.71 27.34
CA ASN A 166 22.84 7.63 26.23
C ASN A 166 21.63 7.25 25.36
N GLU A 167 20.80 6.33 25.84
CA GLU A 167 19.47 6.05 25.27
C GLU A 167 18.48 7.17 25.61
N ILE A 168 17.38 7.28 24.85
CA ILE A 168 16.43 8.41 24.93
C ILE A 168 16.10 8.68 26.40
N PRO A 169 16.55 9.81 26.97
CA PRO A 169 16.27 10.14 28.36
C PRO A 169 14.81 10.53 28.44
N LEU A 170 13.94 9.53 28.56
CA LEU A 170 12.55 9.78 28.84
C LEU A 170 12.40 9.99 30.34
N TYR A 171 12.24 11.28 30.67
CA TYR A 171 11.54 11.78 31.85
C TYR A 171 10.33 10.88 32.16
N ASN A 172 9.95 10.79 33.43
CA ASN A 172 8.88 9.94 33.98
C ASN A 172 7.45 10.29 33.47
N ARG A 173 7.26 10.42 32.15
CA ARG A 173 6.00 10.75 31.46
C ARG A 173 5.50 9.54 30.66
N PRO A 174 4.17 9.31 30.62
CA PRO A 174 3.54 8.31 29.75
C PRO A 174 3.83 8.58 28.26
N VAL A 175 4.07 7.53 27.48
CA VAL A 175 4.39 7.59 26.04
C VAL A 175 3.40 6.77 25.21
N THR A 176 3.07 7.27 24.02
CA THR A 176 2.28 6.59 22.98
C THR A 176 2.85 6.92 21.59
N TYR A 177 2.61 6.04 20.60
CA TYR A 177 2.99 6.24 19.19
C TYR A 177 4.48 6.51 18.95
N PRO A 178 5.38 5.57 19.30
CA PRO A 178 6.78 5.70 18.96
C PRO A 178 6.98 5.61 17.44
N GLU A 179 7.68 6.57 16.85
CA GLU A 179 7.96 6.62 15.42
C GLU A 179 9.44 6.97 15.16
N PHE A 180 10.11 6.17 14.34
CA PHE A 180 11.46 6.47 13.88
C PHE A 180 11.45 6.99 12.44
N THR A 181 12.34 7.95 12.15
CA THR A 181 12.61 8.44 10.79
C THR A 181 14.10 8.59 10.58
N ASN A 182 14.65 7.95 9.53
CA ASN A 182 16.05 8.16 9.15
C ASN A 182 16.28 9.59 8.65
N VAL A 183 17.32 10.24 9.17
CA VAL A 183 17.76 11.54 8.67
C VAL A 183 18.64 11.32 7.42
N PRO A 184 18.27 11.88 6.26
CA PRO A 184 19.05 11.68 5.03
C PRO A 184 20.54 12.03 5.22
N ASN A 185 21.41 11.22 4.63
CA ASN A 185 22.86 11.49 4.49
C ASN A 185 23.66 11.72 5.78
N SER A 186 23.15 11.31 6.95
CA SER A 186 23.85 11.52 8.23
C SER A 186 24.04 10.26 9.08
N GLY A 187 23.20 9.23 8.87
CA GLY A 187 23.13 8.07 9.77
C GLY A 187 22.37 8.36 11.07
N ASP A 188 21.92 9.60 11.27
CA ASP A 188 21.11 10.00 12.41
C ASP A 188 19.67 9.52 12.26
N LEU A 189 18.95 9.51 13.38
CA LEU A 189 17.53 9.16 13.46
C LEU A 189 16.76 10.29 14.15
N ILE A 190 15.52 10.51 13.72
CA ILE A 190 14.51 11.24 14.47
C ILE A 190 13.64 10.22 15.18
N PHE A 191 13.31 10.48 16.44
CA PHE A 191 12.31 9.76 17.21
C PHE A 191 11.20 10.72 17.62
N ALA A 192 10.03 10.53 17.04
CA ALA A 192 8.81 11.25 17.39
C ALA A 192 7.93 10.35 18.27
N TYR A 193 7.31 10.93 19.28
CA TYR A 193 6.42 10.20 20.18
C TYR A 193 5.46 11.19 20.85
N ARG A 194 4.33 10.68 21.30
CA ARG A 194 3.33 11.47 22.01
C ARG A 194 3.43 11.21 23.51
N THR A 195 3.49 12.27 24.31
CA THR A 195 3.44 12.16 25.77
C THR A 195 2.03 12.36 26.31
N ASP A 196 1.80 11.88 27.53
CA ASP A 196 0.55 11.99 28.29
C ASP A 196 -0.62 11.19 27.68
N SER A 197 -1.87 11.65 27.85
CA SER A 197 -3.09 10.87 27.58
C SER A 197 -3.92 11.42 26.40
N SER A 198 -4.93 10.64 25.97
CA SER A 198 -5.88 11.07 24.95
C SER A 198 -6.65 12.32 25.42
N GLY A 199 -6.52 13.43 24.71
CA GLY A 199 -7.13 14.72 25.05
C GLY A 199 -6.14 15.79 25.52
N ASN A 200 -4.98 15.38 26.04
CA ASN A 200 -3.92 16.26 26.54
C ASN A 200 -2.54 15.82 26.02
N GLY A 201 -2.48 15.20 24.84
CA GLY A 201 -1.25 14.54 24.41
C GLY A 201 -0.45 15.41 23.46
N GLU A 202 0.79 15.70 23.83
CA GLU A 202 1.72 16.57 23.08
C GLU A 202 2.76 15.73 22.33
N PHE A 203 3.12 16.14 21.12
CA PHE A 203 4.18 15.45 20.38
C PHE A 203 5.56 15.99 20.73
N GLN A 204 6.46 15.08 21.06
CA GLN A 204 7.86 15.31 21.36
C GLN A 204 8.72 14.85 20.19
N MET A 205 9.93 15.41 20.06
CA MET A 205 10.89 14.99 19.05
C MET A 205 12.31 14.94 19.64
N SER A 206 12.99 13.82 19.42
CA SER A 206 14.40 13.62 19.78
C SER A 206 15.22 13.23 18.54
N ARG A 207 16.50 13.56 18.55
CA ARG A 207 17.46 13.19 17.50
C ARG A 207 18.55 12.30 18.07
N TRP A 208 18.82 11.20 17.37
CA TRP A 208 20.00 10.38 17.54
C TRP A 208 21.15 11.03 16.79
N ASN A 209 22.23 11.33 17.50
CA ASN A 209 23.50 11.68 16.89
C ASN A 209 24.32 10.39 16.76
N ASN A 210 24.53 9.92 15.52
CA ASN A 210 25.24 8.68 15.26
C ASN A 210 26.71 8.77 15.70
N ALA A 211 27.40 9.86 15.35
CA ALA A 211 28.80 10.07 15.71
C ALA A 211 29.05 10.15 17.23
N GLY A 212 28.10 10.72 17.97
CA GLY A 212 28.14 10.86 19.42
C GLY A 212 27.54 9.69 20.18
N ASN A 213 26.83 8.78 19.49
CA ASN A 213 26.15 7.63 20.07
C ASN A 213 25.17 8.04 21.19
N THR A 214 24.42 9.13 20.97
CA THR A 214 23.55 9.75 21.98
C THR A 214 22.24 10.26 21.40
N TRP A 215 21.16 10.11 22.17
CA TRP A 215 19.91 10.83 21.94
C TRP A 215 19.89 12.20 22.62
N ALA A 216 19.30 13.20 21.96
CA ALA A 216 19.02 14.51 22.53
C ALA A 216 17.64 15.01 22.09
N GLY A 217 16.90 15.66 23.00
CA GLY A 217 15.66 16.35 22.65
C GLY A 217 15.93 17.52 21.70
N ILE A 218 15.10 17.69 20.68
CA ILE A 218 15.27 18.77 19.69
C ILE A 218 14.78 20.11 20.27
N HIS A 219 13.65 20.06 20.99
CA HIS A 219 13.06 21.23 21.64
C HIS A 219 13.34 21.15 23.13
N THR A 220 14.18 22.08 23.60
CA THR A 220 14.48 22.26 25.03
C THR A 220 14.35 23.74 25.33
N ALA A 221 13.47 24.10 26.26
CA ALA A 221 13.40 25.45 26.79
C ALA A 221 14.09 25.49 28.16
N TYR A 222 14.89 26.54 28.37
CA TYR A 222 15.30 26.94 29.71
C TYR A 222 14.12 27.65 30.38
N GLN A 223 13.51 27.02 31.38
CA GLN A 223 12.61 27.72 32.29
C GLN A 223 13.44 28.28 33.47
N PRO A 224 13.50 29.61 33.67
CA PRO A 224 14.23 30.17 34.80
C PRO A 224 13.68 29.61 36.12
N GLY A 225 14.50 28.84 36.85
CA GLY A 225 14.12 28.22 38.14
C GLY A 225 13.70 26.75 38.06
N ASN A 226 13.54 26.17 36.88
CA ASN A 226 13.23 24.75 36.67
C ASN A 226 14.36 24.05 35.90
N ALA A 227 14.49 22.73 36.09
CA ALA A 227 15.38 21.92 35.25
C ALA A 227 14.92 21.99 33.78
N PRO A 228 15.83 21.92 32.79
CA PRO A 228 15.45 21.80 31.39
C PRO A 228 14.47 20.64 31.20
N ALA A 229 13.29 20.94 30.68
CA ALA A 229 12.26 19.97 30.36
C ALA A 229 12.14 19.84 28.84
N ALA A 230 11.96 18.61 28.35
CA ALA A 230 11.61 18.37 26.95
C ALA A 230 10.32 19.14 26.62
N GLN A 231 10.37 19.90 25.52
CA GLN A 231 9.24 20.68 25.05
C GLN A 231 8.60 20.01 23.83
N PRO A 232 7.26 20.08 23.72
CA PRO A 232 6.61 19.58 22.53
C PRO A 232 6.87 20.51 21.34
N TRP A 233 6.85 19.94 20.14
CA TRP A 233 6.95 20.70 18.89
C TRP A 233 5.59 21.03 18.29
N ILE A 234 4.54 20.32 18.71
CA ILE A 234 3.14 20.70 18.50
C ILE A 234 2.36 20.55 19.81
N ASP A 235 1.69 21.64 20.19
CA ASP A 235 0.97 21.79 21.45
C ASP A 235 -0.48 21.27 21.41
N ASN A 236 -1.05 21.08 22.60
CA ASN A 236 -2.46 20.81 22.83
C ASN A 236 -3.27 21.96 23.49
N ASP A 237 -2.60 22.92 24.16
CA ASP A 237 -3.25 24.04 24.87
C ASP A 237 -2.21 25.13 25.17
N PHE A 238 -2.30 26.26 24.45
CA PHE A 238 -1.55 27.45 24.87
C PHE A 238 -2.29 28.15 26.04
N SER A 239 -1.99 27.71 27.26
CA SER A 239 -2.72 28.16 28.46
C SER A 239 -2.86 29.69 28.55
N GLY A 240 -4.12 30.17 28.58
CA GLY A 240 -4.48 31.57 28.80
C GLY A 240 -4.93 32.38 27.59
N ASP A 241 -5.06 31.77 26.41
CA ASP A 241 -5.50 32.43 25.16
C ASP A 241 -7.02 32.39 24.91
N SER A 242 -7.77 31.65 25.72
CA SER A 242 -9.23 31.41 25.60
C SER A 242 -9.68 30.63 24.35
N LEU A 243 -8.75 29.98 23.62
CA LEU A 243 -9.10 29.07 22.53
C LEU A 243 -9.49 27.68 23.06
N PRO A 244 -10.25 26.89 22.27
CA PRO A 244 -10.48 25.49 22.61
C PRO A 244 -9.16 24.71 22.56
N ASN A 245 -8.92 23.88 23.57
CA ASN A 245 -7.79 22.95 23.56
C ASN A 245 -7.90 22.03 22.34
N VAL A 246 -6.78 21.81 21.67
CA VAL A 246 -6.69 20.94 20.50
C VAL A 246 -5.75 19.79 20.78
N ASN A 247 -5.82 18.71 20.01
CA ASN A 247 -4.83 17.66 20.04
C ASN A 247 -4.32 17.46 18.62
N ALA A 248 -3.02 17.58 18.42
CA ALA A 248 -2.42 17.26 17.14
C ALA A 248 -2.33 15.76 16.94
N TYR A 249 -2.53 15.34 15.69
CA TYR A 249 -2.21 14.01 15.22
C TYR A 249 -1.60 14.10 13.83
N HIS A 250 -0.28 13.91 13.74
CA HIS A 250 0.42 14.02 12.47
C HIS A 250 0.24 12.79 11.59
N ASN A 251 0.29 13.01 10.27
CA ASN A 251 0.25 11.98 9.24
C ASN A 251 1.65 11.44 8.91
N GLY A 252 2.67 11.85 9.68
CA GLY A 252 4.06 11.42 9.58
C GLY A 252 5.07 12.53 9.58
N VAL A 253 6.33 12.12 9.71
CA VAL A 253 7.51 12.94 9.42
C VAL A 253 8.12 12.41 8.13
N VAL A 254 8.23 13.25 7.09
CA VAL A 254 8.80 12.87 5.79
C VAL A 254 9.94 13.81 5.42
N TYR A 255 11.04 13.24 4.94
CA TYR A 255 12.12 14.01 4.34
C TYR A 255 12.01 14.02 2.80
N ASP A 256 12.16 15.21 2.23
CA ASP A 256 12.30 15.41 0.78
C ASP A 256 13.72 15.12 0.28
N ALA A 257 13.95 15.25 -1.03
CA ALA A 257 15.25 14.99 -1.64
C ALA A 257 16.35 16.00 -1.23
N ASN A 258 15.96 17.18 -0.74
CA ASN A 258 16.86 18.24 -0.28
C ASN A 258 17.16 18.14 1.23
N GLY A 259 16.59 17.15 1.94
CA GLY A 259 16.74 17.00 3.38
C GLY A 259 15.83 17.91 4.21
N ARG A 260 14.83 18.55 3.60
CA ARG A 260 13.77 19.27 4.32
C ARG A 260 12.80 18.29 4.94
N MET A 261 12.48 18.51 6.20
CA MET A 261 11.49 17.75 6.95
C MET A 261 10.10 18.36 6.70
N HIS A 262 9.10 17.51 6.48
CA HIS A 262 7.71 17.86 6.26
C HIS A 262 6.79 17.16 7.25
N VAL A 263 5.80 17.89 7.75
CA VAL A 263 4.75 17.36 8.61
C VAL A 263 3.41 17.95 8.18
N ALA A 264 2.40 17.10 8.11
CA ALA A 264 1.00 17.48 8.07
C ALA A 264 0.25 16.83 9.25
N TRP A 265 -0.74 17.53 9.80
CA TRP A 265 -1.53 17.01 10.93
C TRP A 265 -2.98 17.48 10.89
N THR A 266 -3.79 16.87 11.74
CA THR A 266 -5.17 17.27 12.01
C THR A 266 -5.30 17.60 13.49
N TRP A 267 -6.18 18.55 13.79
CA TRP A 267 -6.54 18.92 15.15
C TRP A 267 -7.74 18.12 15.63
N ARG A 268 -7.81 17.89 16.94
CA ARG A 268 -8.97 17.30 17.61
C ARG A 268 -9.29 18.07 18.88
N THR A 269 -10.45 18.72 18.97
CA THR A 269 -10.83 19.43 20.21
C THR A 269 -11.38 18.50 21.29
N GLY A 270 -11.86 17.31 20.94
CA GLY A 270 -12.52 16.43 21.91
C GLY A 270 -13.74 17.09 22.55
N GLY A 271 -13.83 16.99 23.88
CA GLY A 271 -14.94 17.58 24.65
C GLY A 271 -15.02 19.11 24.60
N ASP A 272 -13.94 19.78 24.22
CA ASP A 272 -13.87 21.25 24.13
C ASP A 272 -14.39 21.77 22.77
N SER A 273 -14.92 20.89 21.91
CA SER A 273 -15.55 21.30 20.65
C SER A 273 -16.72 22.27 20.90
N THR A 274 -16.64 23.46 20.31
CA THR A 274 -17.73 24.45 20.36
C THR A 274 -18.95 24.03 19.53
N THR A 275 -18.84 22.97 18.74
CA THR A 275 -19.93 22.43 17.92
C THR A 275 -20.62 21.22 18.57
N GLY A 276 -20.10 20.73 19.70
CA GLY A 276 -20.65 19.61 20.47
C GLY A 276 -20.29 18.23 19.93
N PHE A 277 -19.39 18.13 18.94
CA PHE A 277 -18.84 16.84 18.50
C PHE A 277 -17.75 16.36 19.45
N THR A 278 -17.69 15.05 19.68
CA THR A 278 -16.68 14.40 20.51
C THR A 278 -15.88 13.40 19.68
N ASP A 279 -14.91 12.70 20.31
CA ASP A 279 -14.18 11.59 19.69
C ASP A 279 -13.59 11.98 18.31
N TYR A 280 -13.48 11.07 17.35
CA TYR A 280 -12.94 11.39 16.03
C TYR A 280 -13.83 12.35 15.23
N GLN A 281 -15.09 12.58 15.64
CA GLN A 281 -15.95 13.57 14.99
C GLN A 281 -15.52 15.01 15.31
N SER A 282 -14.74 15.22 16.37
CA SER A 282 -14.11 16.51 16.67
C SER A 282 -12.77 16.73 15.94
N ASN A 283 -12.39 15.80 15.05
CA ASN A 283 -11.25 16.02 14.16
C ASN A 283 -11.61 17.08 13.12
N HIS A 284 -10.72 18.06 12.95
CA HIS A 284 -10.90 19.15 12.00
C HIS A 284 -9.58 19.67 11.45
N ASN A 285 -9.70 20.28 10.28
CA ASN A 285 -8.65 20.92 9.50
C ASN A 285 -7.49 19.98 9.09
N LEU A 286 -6.89 20.32 7.96
CA LEU A 286 -5.57 19.80 7.60
C LEU A 286 -4.59 20.95 7.74
N MET A 287 -3.52 20.69 8.47
CA MET A 287 -2.44 21.61 8.78
C MET A 287 -1.14 21.13 8.15
N TYR A 288 -0.17 22.03 7.97
CA TYR A 288 1.14 21.68 7.41
C TYR A 288 2.23 22.66 7.84
N ALA A 289 3.43 22.12 8.07
CA ALA A 289 4.65 22.87 8.27
C ALA A 289 5.86 22.09 7.74
N TYR A 290 6.97 22.79 7.50
CA TYR A 290 8.24 22.18 7.14
C TYR A 290 9.41 22.74 7.96
N SER A 291 10.50 22.00 8.04
CA SER A 291 11.73 22.39 8.73
C SER A 291 12.97 22.11 7.87
N ASP A 292 13.83 23.12 7.71
CA ASP A 292 15.11 23.03 6.98
C ASP A 292 16.28 22.59 7.89
N ASN A 293 16.05 22.49 9.20
CA ASN A 293 17.07 22.19 10.20
C ASN A 293 16.62 21.05 11.13
N HIS A 294 16.03 20.02 10.53
CA HIS A 294 15.69 18.74 11.17
C HIS A 294 14.77 18.87 12.38
N GLY A 295 13.77 19.75 12.28
CA GLY A 295 12.74 19.94 13.30
C GLY A 295 13.03 21.06 14.28
N VAL A 296 14.18 21.75 14.21
CA VAL A 296 14.49 22.85 15.13
C VAL A 296 13.56 24.04 14.91
N ASP A 297 13.43 24.54 13.68
CA ASP A 297 12.53 25.63 13.34
C ASP A 297 11.51 25.19 12.29
N TRP A 298 10.29 25.74 12.38
CA TRP A 298 9.17 25.36 11.53
C TRP A 298 8.66 26.53 10.69
N ARG A 299 8.25 26.24 9.45
CA ARG A 299 7.76 27.22 8.49
C ARG A 299 6.43 26.78 7.88
N LEU A 300 5.56 27.75 7.65
CA LEU A 300 4.34 27.58 6.85
C LEU A 300 4.68 27.39 5.36
N THR A 301 3.70 26.94 4.58
CA THR A 301 3.83 26.74 3.12
C THR A 301 4.42 27.95 2.37
N ASN A 302 4.14 29.18 2.83
CA ASN A 302 4.64 30.42 2.22
C ASN A 302 6.03 30.86 2.73
N GLY A 303 6.71 30.03 3.52
CA GLY A 303 8.04 30.30 4.08
C GLY A 303 8.05 31.12 5.38
N THR A 304 6.89 31.61 5.83
CA THR A 304 6.76 32.32 7.11
C THR A 304 7.23 31.43 8.25
N LEU A 305 8.16 31.93 9.07
CA LEU A 305 8.61 31.25 10.29
C LEU A 305 7.47 31.20 11.31
N LEU A 306 7.17 30.02 11.84
CA LEU A 306 6.34 29.86 13.02
C LEU A 306 7.17 30.30 14.23
N GLN A 307 6.84 31.47 14.76
CA GLN A 307 7.54 32.03 15.91
C GLN A 307 7.18 31.21 17.14
N ARG A 308 8.21 30.82 17.91
CA ARG A 308 8.00 30.14 19.19
C ARG A 308 7.28 31.06 20.16
N SER A 309 6.14 30.63 20.68
CA SER A 309 5.33 31.35 21.67
C SER A 309 5.82 31.10 23.11
N GLY A 310 7.14 30.94 23.29
CA GLY A 310 7.75 30.60 24.58
C GLY A 310 8.07 29.10 24.68
N ILE A 311 7.10 28.29 25.13
CA ILE A 311 7.26 26.87 25.45
C ILE A 311 7.09 25.97 24.21
N HIS A 312 6.36 26.43 23.18
CA HIS A 312 5.92 25.63 22.03
C HIS A 312 6.31 26.25 20.68
N ASP A 313 6.51 25.41 19.66
CA ASP A 313 6.84 25.85 18.29
C ASP A 313 5.58 26.01 17.42
N ILE A 314 4.60 25.12 17.57
CA ILE A 314 3.35 25.10 16.79
C ILE A 314 2.17 24.95 17.75
N ASP A 315 1.20 25.85 17.64
CA ASP A 315 -0.03 25.89 18.44
C ASP A 315 -1.23 26.32 17.57
N GLU A 316 -2.44 26.30 18.15
CA GLU A 316 -3.70 26.70 17.53
C GLU A 316 -3.75 28.19 17.14
N ASN A 317 -2.93 29.04 17.75
CA ASN A 317 -2.86 30.47 17.42
C ASN A 317 -2.00 30.75 16.19
N ASN A 318 -0.88 30.03 16.07
CA ASN A 318 0.15 30.31 15.08
C ASN A 318 0.01 29.45 13.80
N ALA A 319 -0.67 28.30 13.89
CA ALA A 319 -0.87 27.40 12.76
C ALA A 319 -2.17 27.71 12.02
N THR A 320 -2.07 27.97 10.71
CA THR A 320 -3.25 28.19 9.85
C THR A 320 -3.59 26.94 9.02
N PRO A 321 -4.87 26.56 8.88
CA PRO A 321 -5.27 25.44 8.04
C PRO A 321 -4.84 25.61 6.59
N VAL A 322 -4.24 24.55 6.01
CA VAL A 322 -4.02 24.47 4.57
C VAL A 322 -5.27 24.01 3.83
N LEU A 323 -6.12 23.23 4.51
CA LEU A 323 -7.50 22.95 4.09
C LEU A 323 -8.42 23.05 5.30
N SER A 324 -9.47 23.86 5.19
CA SER A 324 -10.56 23.87 6.18
C SER A 324 -11.42 22.62 5.99
N ILE A 325 -11.52 21.82 7.05
CA ILE A 325 -12.33 20.61 7.14
C ILE A 325 -13.04 20.69 8.48
N PRO A 326 -14.30 21.13 8.55
CA PRO A 326 -14.97 21.39 9.82
C PRO A 326 -15.14 20.13 10.67
N ASP A 327 -15.32 20.34 11.98
CA ASP A 327 -15.79 19.27 12.86
C ASP A 327 -17.00 18.57 12.26
N GLY A 328 -17.06 17.28 12.51
CA GLY A 328 -18.15 16.46 12.04
C GLY A 328 -18.07 16.04 10.58
N SER A 329 -16.97 16.36 9.93
CA SER A 329 -16.66 15.83 8.61
C SER A 329 -16.20 14.37 8.66
N SER A 330 -16.17 13.72 9.83
CA SER A 330 -15.65 12.34 9.99
C SER A 330 -14.21 12.21 9.45
N LEU A 331 -13.39 13.25 9.65
CA LEU A 331 -11.98 13.25 9.26
C LEU A 331 -11.19 12.28 10.14
N ILE A 332 -10.37 11.42 9.55
CA ILE A 332 -9.45 10.57 10.33
C ILE A 332 -8.11 11.26 10.58
N ASN A 333 -7.50 10.88 11.69
CA ASN A 333 -6.16 11.29 12.10
C ASN A 333 -5.12 10.16 11.89
N GLN A 334 -3.83 10.52 11.89
CA GLN A 334 -2.70 9.57 11.73
C GLN A 334 -2.75 8.74 10.43
N ALA A 335 -3.12 9.36 9.32
CA ALA A 335 -3.07 8.76 8.00
C ALA A 335 -1.67 8.93 7.37
N GLY A 336 -1.54 8.99 6.04
CA GLY A 336 -0.26 8.99 5.33
C GLY A 336 0.08 10.34 4.66
N MET A 337 1.37 10.65 4.59
CA MET A 337 1.88 11.76 3.78
C MET A 337 3.16 11.37 3.03
N THR A 338 3.45 12.10 1.96
CA THR A 338 4.69 12.04 1.19
C THR A 338 4.99 13.41 0.59
N VAL A 339 6.11 13.52 -0.12
CA VAL A 339 6.33 14.59 -1.11
C VAL A 339 6.32 14.00 -2.52
N ASP A 340 6.02 14.85 -3.50
CA ASP A 340 6.07 14.51 -4.92
C ASP A 340 7.47 14.72 -5.52
N ALA A 341 7.65 14.46 -6.82
CA ALA A 341 8.95 14.55 -7.49
C ALA A 341 9.54 15.97 -7.47
N ASP A 342 8.71 16.99 -7.24
CA ASP A 342 9.10 18.39 -7.10
C ASP A 342 9.26 18.82 -5.62
N ASN A 343 9.32 17.86 -4.69
CA ASN A 343 9.36 18.05 -3.24
C ASN A 343 8.13 18.78 -2.66
N ARG A 344 6.97 18.67 -3.30
CA ARG A 344 5.72 19.29 -2.81
C ARG A 344 4.93 18.31 -1.95
N PRO A 345 4.39 18.74 -0.80
CA PRO A 345 3.71 17.84 0.14
C PRO A 345 2.39 17.30 -0.40
N MET A 346 2.10 16.06 -0.02
CA MET A 346 0.88 15.31 -0.33
C MET A 346 0.40 14.54 0.90
N VAL A 347 -0.90 14.51 1.14
CA VAL A 347 -1.53 13.81 2.27
C VAL A 347 -2.70 12.97 1.74
N ALA A 348 -2.67 11.67 2.02
CA ALA A 348 -3.82 10.79 1.83
C ALA A 348 -4.49 10.53 3.18
N THR A 349 -5.80 10.69 3.23
CA THR A 349 -6.63 10.49 4.42
C THR A 349 -8.06 10.15 3.98
N TRP A 350 -9.03 10.16 4.88
CA TRP A 350 -10.45 10.08 4.54
C TRP A 350 -11.30 11.01 5.40
N TRP A 351 -12.34 11.56 4.79
CA TRP A 351 -13.41 12.34 5.44
C TRP A 351 -14.67 12.32 4.57
N ALA A 352 -15.78 12.85 5.06
CA ALA A 352 -17.00 13.07 4.30
C ALA A 352 -16.99 14.45 3.63
N PRO A 353 -16.66 14.57 2.33
CA PRO A 353 -16.44 15.87 1.68
C PRO A 353 -17.70 16.73 1.59
N ASN A 354 -18.89 16.12 1.73
CA ASN A 354 -20.18 16.78 1.62
C ASN A 354 -20.92 16.89 2.96
N ALA A 355 -20.20 16.86 4.08
CA ALA A 355 -20.79 16.87 5.42
C ALA A 355 -21.60 18.17 5.69
N ALA A 356 -21.16 19.30 5.14
CA ALA A 356 -21.88 20.58 5.25
C ALA A 356 -23.25 20.56 4.53
N GLN A 357 -23.41 19.68 3.54
CA GLN A 357 -24.67 19.47 2.81
C GLN A 357 -25.52 18.35 3.45
N GLY A 358 -25.14 17.85 4.63
CA GLY A 358 -25.83 16.76 5.33
C GLY A 358 -25.53 15.36 4.78
N ASN A 359 -24.54 15.22 3.88
CA ASN A 359 -24.10 13.92 3.39
C ASN A 359 -22.79 13.53 4.08
N HIS A 360 -22.88 12.57 5.01
CA HIS A 360 -21.76 12.13 5.83
C HIS A 360 -21.06 10.87 5.31
N LEU A 361 -21.27 10.54 4.04
CA LEU A 361 -20.56 9.45 3.39
C LEU A 361 -19.05 9.77 3.27
N ARG A 362 -18.23 8.98 3.97
CA ARG A 362 -16.77 9.13 3.94
C ARG A 362 -16.21 8.66 2.61
N GLN A 363 -15.21 9.39 2.11
CA GLN A 363 -14.43 9.05 0.93
C GLN A 363 -12.94 9.04 1.30
N TYR A 364 -12.15 8.21 0.64
CA TYR A 364 -10.71 8.40 0.61
C TYR A 364 -10.41 9.67 -0.19
N MET A 365 -9.48 10.48 0.31
CA MET A 365 -9.21 11.81 -0.19
C MET A 365 -7.71 12.02 -0.29
N LEU A 366 -7.30 12.78 -1.30
CA LEU A 366 -5.95 13.29 -1.44
C LEU A 366 -5.97 14.81 -1.33
N ALA A 367 -5.06 15.36 -0.54
CA ALA A 367 -4.71 16.77 -0.49
C ALA A 367 -3.25 16.95 -0.92
N TRP A 368 -2.95 17.98 -1.71
CA TRP A 368 -1.57 18.24 -2.14
C TRP A 368 -1.32 19.72 -2.42
N HIS A 369 -0.05 20.13 -2.38
CA HIS A 369 0.34 21.46 -2.84
C HIS A 369 0.79 21.39 -4.31
N ASP A 370 0.16 22.17 -5.20
CA ASP A 370 0.50 22.18 -6.63
C ASP A 370 1.72 23.07 -6.96
N GLY A 371 2.29 23.76 -5.97
CA GLY A 371 3.36 24.73 -6.12
C GLY A 371 2.89 26.17 -5.88
N THR A 372 1.59 26.42 -5.93
CA THR A 372 0.96 27.71 -5.66
C THR A 372 -0.10 27.61 -4.56
N THR A 373 -0.95 26.59 -4.62
CA THR A 373 -2.09 26.42 -3.72
C THR A 373 -2.28 24.95 -3.31
N TRP A 374 -2.95 24.76 -2.17
CA TRP A 374 -3.40 23.45 -1.75
C TRP A 374 -4.66 23.04 -2.52
N GLN A 375 -4.59 21.87 -3.13
CA GLN A 375 -5.65 21.21 -3.88
C GLN A 375 -6.18 20.01 -3.10
N LYS A 376 -7.37 19.54 -3.48
CA LYS A 376 -7.96 18.30 -2.95
C LYS A 376 -8.82 17.60 -3.98
N THR A 377 -8.91 16.28 -3.86
CA THR A 377 -9.75 15.43 -4.69
C THR A 377 -10.30 14.26 -3.87
N ALA A 378 -11.49 13.79 -4.24
CA ALA A 378 -11.95 12.47 -3.82
C ALA A 378 -11.26 11.40 -4.66
N ILE A 379 -10.70 10.40 -3.98
CA ILE A 379 -10.08 9.21 -4.60
C ILE A 379 -11.15 8.19 -4.94
N THR A 380 -12.14 8.04 -4.06
CA THR A 380 -13.18 7.04 -4.17
C THR A 380 -14.54 7.65 -4.47
N SER A 381 -15.42 6.82 -5.03
CA SER A 381 -16.87 7.03 -5.06
C SER A 381 -17.54 5.86 -4.34
N ARG A 382 -17.38 5.82 -3.01
CA ARG A 382 -17.90 4.73 -2.15
C ARG A 382 -19.43 4.63 -2.22
N ASN A 383 -19.96 3.44 -1.98
CA ASN A 383 -21.39 3.21 -1.82
C ASN A 383 -21.89 3.78 -0.48
N SER A 384 -23.18 4.08 -0.41
CA SER A 384 -23.83 4.53 0.83
C SER A 384 -23.52 3.60 2.00
N GLU A 385 -23.11 4.18 3.14
CA GLU A 385 -22.90 3.49 4.41
C GLU A 385 -23.70 4.20 5.50
N ASN A 386 -24.20 3.45 6.48
CA ASN A 386 -24.95 4.00 7.61
C ASN A 386 -26.06 5.00 7.21
N ASN A 387 -26.75 4.74 6.09
CA ASN A 387 -27.76 5.64 5.49
C ASN A 387 -27.23 7.08 5.24
N ASN A 388 -25.95 7.23 4.90
CA ASN A 388 -25.24 8.50 4.75
C ASN A 388 -25.20 9.36 6.03
N ASN A 389 -25.47 8.77 7.20
CA ASN A 389 -25.25 9.39 8.50
C ASN A 389 -23.81 9.16 8.98
N ARG A 390 -23.37 9.99 9.93
CA ARG A 390 -22.06 9.84 10.59
C ARG A 390 -21.94 8.47 11.24
N VAL A 391 -20.81 7.82 11.00
CA VAL A 391 -20.48 6.56 11.67
C VAL A 391 -19.97 6.89 13.08
N PRO A 392 -20.58 6.40 14.16
CA PRO A 392 -20.02 6.57 15.51
C PRO A 392 -18.71 5.77 15.66
N GLU A 393 -17.81 6.21 16.54
CA GLU A 393 -16.50 5.56 16.75
C GLU A 393 -16.63 4.06 17.05
N SER A 394 -17.64 3.68 17.83
CA SER A 394 -17.97 2.29 18.18
C SER A 394 -18.32 1.38 16.99
N GLN A 395 -18.58 1.95 15.82
CA GLN A 395 -18.93 1.23 14.59
C GLN A 395 -17.85 1.34 13.50
N LEU A 396 -16.69 1.96 13.78
CA LEU A 396 -15.59 2.04 12.81
C LEU A 396 -15.03 0.66 12.42
N ASN A 397 -15.15 -0.35 13.30
CA ASN A 397 -14.77 -1.72 12.95
C ASN A 397 -15.77 -2.38 11.98
N THR A 398 -17.04 -1.98 11.99
CA THR A 398 -18.07 -2.48 11.06
C THR A 398 -17.97 -1.77 9.71
N TYR A 399 -17.89 -0.45 9.72
CA TYR A 399 -17.73 0.37 8.52
C TYR A 399 -16.25 0.69 8.29
N SER A 400 -15.43 -0.36 8.22
CA SER A 400 -13.99 -0.23 8.37
C SER A 400 -13.30 0.26 7.10
N MET A 401 -12.58 1.37 7.25
CA MET A 401 -11.67 1.94 6.27
C MET A 401 -10.30 2.00 6.93
N SER A 402 -9.29 1.40 6.32
CA SER A 402 -7.91 1.62 6.80
C SER A 402 -7.55 3.09 6.64
N ARG A 403 -6.70 3.61 7.51
CA ARG A 403 -5.92 4.81 7.17
C ARG A 403 -4.99 4.52 5.99
N PRO A 404 -4.99 5.35 4.93
CA PRO A 404 -4.20 5.09 3.73
C PRO A 404 -2.73 5.49 3.92
N ILE A 405 -1.85 4.92 3.09
CA ILE A 405 -0.53 5.47 2.80
C ILE A 405 -0.53 6.09 1.39
N VAL A 406 0.39 7.00 1.14
CA VAL A 406 0.61 7.58 -0.19
C VAL A 406 2.10 7.60 -0.51
N VAL A 407 2.42 7.23 -1.74
CA VAL A 407 3.76 7.35 -2.33
C VAL A 407 3.65 7.97 -3.72
N VAL A 408 4.77 8.45 -4.26
CA VAL A 408 4.86 9.04 -5.60
C VAL A 408 6.01 8.38 -6.35
N ASP A 409 5.72 7.88 -7.54
CA ASP A 409 6.71 7.20 -8.39
C ASP A 409 7.52 8.18 -9.26
N ASP A 410 8.46 7.64 -10.03
CA ASP A 410 9.41 8.42 -10.84
C ASP A 410 8.72 9.26 -11.94
N GLU A 411 7.52 8.86 -12.37
CA GLU A 411 6.68 9.61 -13.31
C GLU A 411 5.73 10.60 -12.61
N ASN A 412 5.96 10.83 -11.31
CA ASN A 412 5.20 11.74 -10.47
C ASN A 412 3.72 11.33 -10.28
N ARG A 413 3.40 10.03 -10.45
CA ARG A 413 2.04 9.49 -10.24
C ARG A 413 1.81 9.28 -8.75
N ALA A 414 0.65 9.73 -8.27
CA ALA A 414 0.24 9.51 -6.90
C ALA A 414 -0.32 8.09 -6.75
N LEU A 415 0.26 7.29 -5.86
CA LEU A 415 -0.18 5.93 -5.56
C LEU A 415 -0.65 5.88 -4.10
N VAL A 416 -1.94 5.66 -3.90
CA VAL A 416 -2.58 5.63 -2.58
C VAL A 416 -2.98 4.20 -2.26
N VAL A 417 -2.45 3.62 -1.19
CA VAL A 417 -2.78 2.26 -0.79
C VAL A 417 -3.71 2.28 0.40
N PHE A 418 -4.78 1.49 0.33
CA PHE A 418 -5.78 1.36 1.37
C PHE A 418 -6.48 0.00 1.33
N ARG A 419 -7.36 -0.20 2.31
CA ARG A 419 -8.22 -1.35 2.49
C ARG A 419 -9.61 -0.87 2.87
N ASP A 420 -10.64 -1.37 2.21
CA ASP A 420 -12.04 -0.95 2.43
C ASP A 420 -12.95 -2.17 2.54
N TYR A 421 -13.82 -2.19 3.56
CA TYR A 421 -14.81 -3.25 3.73
C TYR A 421 -15.77 -3.37 2.55
N GLN A 422 -16.07 -2.26 1.84
CA GLN A 422 -16.91 -2.30 0.64
C GLN A 422 -16.23 -2.97 -0.56
N ARG A 423 -14.91 -3.14 -0.49
CA ARG A 423 -14.08 -3.83 -1.49
C ARG A 423 -13.64 -5.22 -1.01
N GLY A 424 -14.27 -5.75 0.03
CA GLY A 424 -13.92 -7.07 0.58
C GLY A 424 -12.63 -7.09 1.42
N ASN A 425 -12.20 -5.94 1.95
CA ASN A 425 -11.01 -5.81 2.80
C ASN A 425 -9.69 -6.27 2.16
N VAL A 426 -9.58 -6.19 0.84
CA VAL A 426 -8.34 -6.46 0.10
C VAL A 426 -7.39 -5.26 0.12
N VAL A 427 -6.13 -5.46 -0.27
CA VAL A 427 -5.18 -4.35 -0.50
C VAL A 427 -5.51 -3.71 -1.84
N THR A 428 -5.97 -2.46 -1.83
CA THR A 428 -6.27 -1.68 -3.02
C THR A 428 -5.24 -0.56 -3.19
N VAL A 429 -4.70 -0.43 -4.39
CA VAL A 429 -3.98 0.77 -4.83
C VAL A 429 -4.93 1.61 -5.67
N ALA A 430 -5.15 2.85 -5.28
CA ALA A 430 -5.68 3.87 -6.18
C ALA A 430 -4.53 4.67 -6.79
N TYR A 431 -4.60 4.93 -8.09
CA TYR A 431 -3.61 5.72 -8.80
C TYR A 431 -4.28 6.70 -9.77
N SER A 432 -3.55 7.75 -10.14
CA SER A 432 -3.99 8.75 -11.11
C SER A 432 -2.89 8.96 -12.14
N LEU A 433 -3.28 9.00 -13.43
CA LEU A 433 -2.37 9.28 -14.54
C LEU A 433 -2.37 10.77 -14.91
N SER A 434 -3.41 11.50 -14.51
CA SER A 434 -3.52 12.93 -14.68
C SER A 434 -2.67 13.68 -13.66
N PRO A 435 -1.87 14.69 -14.05
CA PRO A 435 -1.19 15.58 -13.11
C PRO A 435 -2.19 16.39 -12.26
N LEU A 436 -3.46 16.51 -12.69
CA LEU A 436 -4.53 17.14 -11.92
C LEU A 436 -5.12 16.22 -10.85
N ARG A 437 -4.71 14.95 -10.81
CA ARG A 437 -5.09 13.97 -9.79
C ARG A 437 -6.60 13.76 -9.68
N ASN A 438 -7.30 13.76 -10.83
CA ASN A 438 -8.76 13.74 -10.93
C ASN A 438 -9.34 12.54 -11.69
N ASP A 439 -8.51 11.58 -12.07
CA ASP A 439 -8.85 10.41 -12.89
C ASP A 439 -8.52 9.08 -12.17
N TRP A 440 -8.92 8.97 -10.91
CA TRP A 440 -8.56 7.84 -10.06
C TRP A 440 -9.02 6.50 -10.63
N GLN A 441 -8.06 5.60 -10.76
CA GLN A 441 -8.23 4.19 -11.10
C GLN A 441 -7.85 3.35 -9.89
N MET A 442 -8.35 2.11 -9.81
CA MET A 442 -8.10 1.22 -8.68
C MET A 442 -7.64 -0.15 -9.16
N LEU A 443 -6.67 -0.70 -8.44
CA LEU A 443 -6.12 -2.04 -8.62
C LEU A 443 -6.14 -2.75 -7.27
N ASP A 444 -6.82 -3.88 -7.18
CA ASP A 444 -6.69 -4.76 -6.01
C ASP A 444 -5.45 -5.64 -6.19
N LEU A 445 -4.51 -5.56 -5.26
CA LEU A 445 -3.27 -6.34 -5.26
C LEU A 445 -3.47 -7.75 -4.69
N THR A 446 -4.54 -7.95 -3.92
CA THR A 446 -4.83 -9.21 -3.23
C THR A 446 -6.30 -9.57 -3.35
N THR A 447 -6.62 -10.83 -3.05
CA THR A 447 -8.01 -11.34 -3.06
C THR A 447 -8.50 -11.79 -1.68
N GLU A 448 -7.62 -11.79 -0.68
CA GLU A 448 -7.92 -12.23 0.69
C GLU A 448 -8.51 -11.08 1.52
N ASP A 449 -9.55 -11.39 2.31
CA ASP A 449 -10.09 -10.49 3.34
C ASP A 449 -9.10 -10.36 4.50
N LEU A 450 -8.47 -9.19 4.62
CA LEU A 450 -7.48 -8.88 5.66
C LEU A 450 -8.08 -8.39 6.98
N GLY A 451 -9.41 -8.36 7.11
CA GLY A 451 -10.08 -7.81 8.27
C GLY A 451 -9.74 -6.33 8.47
N THR A 452 -9.15 -5.99 9.63
CA THR A 452 -8.84 -4.60 9.99
C THR A 452 -7.41 -4.15 9.66
N TRP A 453 -6.67 -4.90 8.83
CA TRP A 453 -5.32 -4.51 8.38
C TRP A 453 -5.28 -3.08 7.83
N GLU A 454 -4.20 -2.36 8.13
CA GLU A 454 -3.85 -1.09 7.55
C GLU A 454 -2.43 -1.13 6.96
N PRO A 455 -2.19 -0.37 5.87
CA PRO A 455 -0.90 -0.36 5.21
C PRO A 455 0.18 0.35 6.02
N SER A 456 1.37 -0.27 6.01
CA SER A 456 2.67 0.35 6.32
C SER A 456 3.67 -0.13 5.27
N TYR A 457 4.70 0.66 4.99
CA TYR A 457 5.65 0.36 3.91
C TYR A 457 7.09 0.67 4.30
N ASP A 458 8.00 0.00 3.61
CA ASP A 458 9.44 0.21 3.73
C ASP A 458 9.86 1.44 2.90
N VAL A 459 10.12 2.55 3.60
CA VAL A 459 10.43 3.85 2.98
C VAL A 459 11.70 3.78 2.14
N ALA A 460 12.72 3.06 2.62
CA ALA A 460 13.99 2.94 1.92
C ALA A 460 13.87 2.06 0.68
N ARG A 461 13.11 0.96 0.76
CA ARG A 461 12.81 0.10 -0.41
C ARG A 461 12.05 0.86 -1.49
N TRP A 462 11.10 1.72 -1.10
CA TRP A 462 10.42 2.61 -2.04
C TRP A 462 11.41 3.57 -2.71
N LYS A 463 12.15 4.35 -1.91
CA LYS A 463 13.04 5.40 -2.41
C LYS A 463 14.20 4.87 -3.27
N ASN A 464 14.72 3.68 -2.98
CA ASN A 464 15.91 3.13 -3.65
C ASN A 464 15.59 2.23 -4.84
N ASP A 465 14.51 1.44 -4.75
CA ASP A 465 14.20 0.40 -5.74
C ASP A 465 12.89 0.67 -6.51
N GLY A 466 12.07 1.67 -6.11
CA GLY A 466 10.75 1.89 -6.69
C GLY A 466 9.75 0.76 -6.38
N ILE A 467 10.05 -0.08 -5.39
CA ILE A 467 9.23 -1.23 -5.00
C ILE A 467 8.44 -0.89 -3.75
N LEU A 468 7.13 -1.05 -3.82
CA LEU A 468 6.27 -0.89 -2.64
C LEU A 468 6.26 -2.19 -1.84
N SER A 469 7.13 -2.27 -0.83
CA SER A 469 7.24 -3.39 0.10
C SER A 469 6.44 -3.08 1.36
N MET A 470 5.46 -3.93 1.71
CA MET A 470 4.53 -3.74 2.82
C MET A 470 4.45 -4.95 3.74
N TYR A 471 4.29 -4.70 5.04
CA TYR A 471 3.98 -5.76 6.00
C TYR A 471 2.54 -6.24 5.78
N TYR A 472 2.38 -7.51 5.41
CA TYR A 472 1.11 -8.13 5.04
C TYR A 472 0.68 -9.17 6.07
N GLN A 473 -0.53 -9.02 6.59
CA GLN A 473 -1.07 -9.96 7.56
C GLN A 473 -2.60 -9.88 7.62
N ARG A 474 -3.26 -11.03 7.57
CA ARG A 474 -4.70 -11.12 7.86
C ARG A 474 -4.99 -10.91 9.35
N ILE A 475 -5.98 -10.07 9.65
CA ILE A 475 -6.50 -9.86 11.01
C ILE A 475 -7.89 -10.50 11.12
N GLY A 476 -8.13 -11.29 12.16
CA GLY A 476 -9.35 -12.10 12.28
C GLY A 476 -9.55 -12.71 13.67
N SER A 477 -10.23 -13.85 13.77
CA SER A 477 -10.50 -14.50 15.07
C SER A 477 -9.37 -15.43 15.54
N GLN A 478 -8.44 -15.78 14.65
CA GLN A 478 -7.30 -16.63 14.99
C GLN A 478 -6.29 -15.87 15.85
N THR A 479 -5.64 -16.55 16.80
CA THR A 479 -4.61 -15.90 17.64
C THR A 479 -3.34 -15.62 16.83
N GLY A 480 -2.92 -16.58 15.99
CA GLY A 480 -1.67 -16.52 15.22
C GLY A 480 -1.89 -16.93 13.76
N VAL A 481 -1.27 -16.21 12.82
CA VAL A 481 -1.23 -16.55 11.38
C VAL A 481 0.15 -16.20 10.81
N GLN A 482 0.52 -16.79 9.69
CA GLN A 482 1.75 -16.43 8.98
C GLN A 482 1.65 -14.99 8.45
N ALA A 483 2.57 -14.12 8.87
CA ALA A 483 2.77 -12.81 8.24
C ALA A 483 3.70 -12.92 7.03
N SER A 484 3.59 -11.97 6.11
CA SER A 484 4.36 -11.93 4.86
C SER A 484 4.81 -10.50 4.55
N ILE A 485 5.72 -10.36 3.60
CA ILE A 485 6.00 -9.11 2.90
C ILE A 485 5.29 -9.17 1.55
N LEU A 486 4.40 -8.20 1.30
CA LEU A 486 3.79 -7.97 -0.01
C LEU A 486 4.64 -6.93 -0.74
N GLU A 487 5.29 -7.33 -1.83
CA GLU A 487 5.97 -6.41 -2.75
C GLU A 487 5.12 -6.19 -4.00
N TRP A 488 4.91 -4.92 -4.35
CA TRP A 488 4.33 -4.50 -5.62
C TRP A 488 5.35 -3.69 -6.42
N ASN A 489 5.50 -3.98 -7.71
CA ASN A 489 6.34 -3.26 -8.65
C ASN A 489 5.47 -2.37 -9.57
N PRO A 490 5.30 -1.07 -9.25
CA PRO A 490 4.47 -0.17 -10.06
C PRO A 490 5.02 0.01 -11.46
N ALA A 491 6.35 0.14 -11.61
CA ALA A 491 6.98 0.32 -12.93
C ALA A 491 6.66 -0.87 -13.86
N ALA A 492 6.75 -2.10 -13.36
CA ALA A 492 6.36 -3.29 -14.12
C ALA A 492 4.86 -3.29 -14.46
N TYR A 493 4.00 -2.89 -13.52
CA TYR A 493 2.56 -2.77 -13.76
C TYR A 493 2.25 -1.75 -14.86
N PHE A 494 2.72 -0.51 -14.73
CA PHE A 494 2.44 0.55 -15.71
C PHE A 494 3.07 0.26 -17.07
N ASN A 495 4.28 -0.32 -17.11
CA ASN A 495 4.86 -0.79 -18.37
C ASN A 495 4.02 -1.88 -19.04
N SER A 496 3.32 -2.71 -18.27
CA SER A 496 2.40 -3.71 -18.82
C SER A 496 1.13 -3.08 -19.43
N LEU A 497 0.68 -1.93 -18.91
CA LEU A 497 -0.44 -1.17 -19.49
C LEU A 497 -0.08 -0.55 -20.84
N VAL A 498 1.17 -0.08 -20.98
CA VAL A 498 1.65 0.59 -22.21
C VAL A 498 2.06 -0.41 -23.29
N ASN A 499 2.68 -1.53 -22.91
CA ASN A 499 3.29 -2.48 -23.85
C ASN A 499 2.48 -3.76 -24.09
N GLY A 500 1.30 -3.92 -23.48
CA GLY A 500 0.43 -5.10 -23.68
C GLY A 500 1.04 -6.45 -23.30
N GLY A 501 2.17 -6.47 -22.58
CA GLY A 501 3.00 -7.66 -22.33
C GLY A 501 2.41 -8.68 -21.35
N SER A 502 1.37 -8.29 -20.61
CA SER A 502 0.52 -9.19 -19.84
C SER A 502 -0.88 -9.05 -20.44
N GLY A 503 -1.40 -10.08 -21.10
CA GLY A 503 -2.56 -9.90 -21.96
C GLY A 503 -3.78 -9.31 -21.24
N SER A 504 -4.49 -8.45 -21.96
CA SER A 504 -5.68 -7.77 -21.45
C SER A 504 -6.90 -8.65 -21.62
N PHE A 505 -7.75 -8.72 -20.61
CA PHE A 505 -8.93 -9.59 -20.57
C PHE A 505 -10.21 -8.78 -20.70
N TRP A 506 -11.14 -9.27 -21.50
CA TRP A 506 -12.52 -8.78 -21.46
C TRP A 506 -13.10 -9.01 -20.07
N ASN A 507 -13.46 -7.94 -19.38
CA ASN A 507 -13.68 -7.93 -17.93
C ASN A 507 -15.13 -7.66 -17.52
N VAL A 508 -16.08 -7.81 -18.45
CA VAL A 508 -17.50 -7.58 -18.17
C VAL A 508 -18.35 -8.72 -18.69
N ASP A 509 -19.36 -9.13 -17.91
CA ASP A 509 -20.36 -10.10 -18.33
C ASP A 509 -21.46 -9.45 -19.18
N ALA A 510 -21.06 -8.76 -20.24
CA ALA A 510 -21.96 -8.03 -21.13
C ALA A 510 -21.38 -7.92 -22.54
N SER A 511 -22.27 -7.73 -23.53
CA SER A 511 -21.88 -7.23 -24.85
C SER A 511 -21.48 -5.75 -24.73
N GLY A 512 -20.53 -5.29 -25.53
CA GLY A 512 -20.05 -3.91 -25.44
C GLY A 512 -19.12 -3.51 -26.57
N ALA A 513 -18.74 -2.24 -26.59
CA ALA A 513 -17.71 -1.73 -27.50
C ALA A 513 -16.31 -2.07 -26.99
N TRP A 514 -15.39 -2.42 -27.89
CA TRP A 514 -13.98 -2.70 -27.55
C TRP A 514 -13.34 -1.50 -26.84
N GLY A 515 -13.60 -0.28 -27.32
CA GLY A 515 -13.14 0.97 -26.72
C GLY A 515 -13.88 1.46 -25.49
N GLY A 516 -14.78 0.66 -24.92
CA GLY A 516 -15.51 1.04 -23.71
C GLY A 516 -14.57 1.30 -22.53
N ALA A 517 -14.83 2.35 -21.76
CA ALA A 517 -14.14 2.54 -20.49
C ALA A 517 -14.41 1.34 -19.57
N SER A 518 -13.38 0.84 -18.88
CA SER A 518 -13.46 -0.25 -17.89
C SER A 518 -13.92 -1.65 -18.37
N VAL A 519 -14.07 -1.89 -19.68
CA VAL A 519 -14.46 -3.23 -20.19
C VAL A 519 -13.28 -4.20 -20.32
N TRP A 520 -12.05 -3.70 -20.17
CA TRP A 520 -10.83 -4.48 -20.18
C TRP A 520 -10.07 -4.36 -18.86
N THR A 521 -9.37 -5.42 -18.47
CA THR A 521 -8.40 -5.42 -17.37
C THR A 521 -7.09 -6.06 -17.82
N PRO A 522 -5.91 -5.50 -17.52
CA PRO A 522 -5.70 -4.29 -16.73
C PRO A 522 -5.92 -2.99 -17.55
N GLY A 523 -6.03 -3.07 -18.87
CA GLY A 523 -6.29 -1.94 -19.76
C GLY A 523 -6.80 -2.39 -21.12
N MET A 524 -7.24 -1.45 -21.97
CA MET A 524 -7.71 -1.79 -23.31
C MET A 524 -6.52 -2.20 -24.20
N PRO A 525 -6.54 -3.39 -24.82
CA PRO A 525 -5.50 -3.78 -25.78
C PRO A 525 -5.71 -3.05 -27.11
N ASP A 526 -4.74 -2.22 -27.49
CA ASP A 526 -4.67 -1.59 -28.82
C ASP A 526 -3.23 -1.16 -29.14
N GLY A 527 -2.52 -1.98 -29.91
CA GLY A 527 -1.13 -1.76 -30.28
C GLY A 527 -0.47 -2.97 -30.94
N ILE A 528 0.69 -2.75 -31.56
CA ILE A 528 1.54 -3.82 -32.07
C ILE A 528 1.91 -4.75 -30.91
N ALA A 529 1.83 -6.07 -31.12
CA ALA A 529 2.09 -7.09 -30.10
C ALA A 529 1.11 -7.09 -28.90
N ALA A 530 0.08 -6.23 -28.88
CA ALA A 530 -0.91 -6.23 -27.82
C ALA A 530 -1.66 -7.58 -27.78
N ILE A 531 -1.92 -8.08 -26.57
CA ILE A 531 -2.60 -9.36 -26.34
C ILE A 531 -4.00 -9.08 -25.82
N ALA A 532 -5.01 -9.58 -26.53
CA ALA A 532 -6.42 -9.48 -26.16
C ALA A 532 -7.00 -10.88 -25.88
N ASN A 533 -7.51 -11.07 -24.66
CA ASN A 533 -7.98 -12.33 -24.13
C ASN A 533 -9.49 -12.27 -23.85
N PHE A 534 -10.20 -13.27 -24.35
CA PHE A 534 -11.62 -13.47 -24.14
C PHE A 534 -11.83 -14.73 -23.29
N GLY A 535 -11.99 -14.52 -21.98
CA GLY A 535 -11.99 -15.57 -20.96
C GLY A 535 -10.64 -15.70 -20.24
N GLY A 536 -10.67 -16.26 -19.02
CA GLY A 536 -9.48 -16.45 -18.18
C GLY A 536 -9.09 -15.29 -17.25
N GLY A 537 -9.75 -14.13 -17.36
CA GLY A 537 -9.42 -12.89 -16.62
C GLY A 537 -10.20 -12.64 -15.33
N GLY A 538 -10.69 -13.69 -14.65
CA GLY A 538 -11.41 -13.56 -13.37
C GLY A 538 -12.92 -13.24 -13.47
N THR A 539 -13.36 -12.52 -14.51
CA THR A 539 -14.80 -12.29 -14.76
C THR A 539 -15.39 -13.45 -15.56
N ALA A 540 -16.28 -14.23 -14.94
CA ALA A 540 -17.03 -15.28 -15.62
C ALA A 540 -18.10 -14.66 -16.53
N ILE A 541 -18.20 -15.13 -17.78
CA ILE A 541 -19.34 -14.79 -18.64
C ILE A 541 -20.43 -15.86 -18.55
N LEU A 542 -21.68 -15.43 -18.45
CA LEU A 542 -22.85 -16.31 -18.25
C LEU A 542 -23.73 -16.48 -19.50
N ASP A 543 -23.48 -15.69 -20.55
CA ASP A 543 -24.09 -15.85 -21.87
C ASP A 543 -23.07 -15.53 -22.97
N SER A 544 -23.42 -15.84 -24.23
CA SER A 544 -22.61 -15.44 -25.38
C SER A 544 -22.51 -13.92 -25.50
N ARG A 545 -21.31 -13.40 -25.73
CA ARG A 545 -21.01 -11.96 -25.74
C ARG A 545 -20.59 -11.47 -27.12
N THR A 546 -21.13 -10.33 -27.53
CA THR A 546 -20.71 -9.62 -28.76
C THR A 546 -19.88 -8.40 -28.39
N ILE A 547 -18.64 -8.37 -28.87
CA ILE A 547 -17.71 -7.26 -28.71
C ILE A 547 -17.68 -6.51 -30.03
N THR A 548 -18.13 -5.26 -30.01
CA THR A 548 -18.21 -4.41 -31.20
C THR A 548 -16.92 -3.62 -31.35
N LEU A 549 -16.25 -3.75 -32.48
CA LEU A 549 -15.12 -2.90 -32.83
C LEU A 549 -15.64 -1.51 -33.22
N ASP A 550 -15.45 -0.55 -32.33
CA ASP A 550 -15.87 0.84 -32.50
C ASP A 550 -14.98 1.61 -33.48
N THR A 551 -13.71 1.21 -33.58
CA THR A 551 -12.72 1.69 -34.57
C THR A 551 -11.82 0.52 -34.99
N THR A 552 -10.82 0.77 -35.85
CA THR A 552 -9.78 -0.23 -36.12
C THR A 552 -8.95 -0.49 -34.87
N ARG A 553 -8.82 -1.76 -34.46
CA ARG A 553 -8.03 -2.19 -33.30
C ARG A 553 -6.81 -2.97 -33.73
N THR A 554 -5.64 -2.60 -33.23
CA THR A 554 -4.37 -3.29 -33.52
C THR A 554 -4.05 -4.28 -32.41
N VAL A 555 -3.76 -5.53 -32.75
CA VAL A 555 -3.35 -6.56 -31.77
C VAL A 555 -2.33 -7.52 -32.39
N GLY A 556 -1.42 -8.06 -31.58
CA GLY A 556 -0.51 -9.13 -31.99
C GLY A 556 -1.01 -10.54 -31.63
N GLN A 557 -1.87 -10.65 -30.63
CA GLN A 557 -2.43 -11.92 -30.19
C GLN A 557 -3.89 -11.77 -29.76
N LEU A 558 -4.73 -12.71 -30.21
CA LEU A 558 -6.10 -12.92 -29.75
C LEU A 558 -6.24 -14.31 -29.16
N THR A 559 -6.83 -14.44 -27.97
CA THR A 559 -7.10 -15.74 -27.36
C THR A 559 -8.56 -15.86 -26.93
N PHE A 560 -9.21 -16.97 -27.28
CA PHE A 560 -10.57 -17.31 -26.84
C PHE A 560 -10.55 -18.55 -25.96
N ASN A 561 -11.20 -18.46 -24.79
CA ASN A 561 -11.26 -19.56 -23.83
C ASN A 561 -12.58 -19.56 -23.06
N ASN A 562 -13.66 -20.06 -23.68
CA ASN A 562 -14.90 -20.36 -22.96
C ASN A 562 -15.62 -21.55 -23.59
N ALA A 563 -15.76 -22.64 -22.83
CA ALA A 563 -16.33 -23.89 -23.32
C ALA A 563 -17.85 -23.85 -23.57
N PHE A 564 -18.57 -22.91 -22.94
CA PHE A 564 -20.04 -22.91 -22.88
C PHE A 564 -20.68 -21.73 -23.63
N HIS A 565 -19.98 -20.61 -23.73
CA HIS A 565 -20.49 -19.37 -24.28
C HIS A 565 -19.54 -18.78 -25.32
N SER A 566 -20.09 -18.29 -26.41
CA SER A 566 -19.31 -17.75 -27.52
C SER A 566 -18.90 -16.29 -27.27
N TYR A 567 -17.80 -15.92 -27.89
CA TYR A 567 -17.40 -14.53 -28.06
C TYR A 567 -17.46 -14.23 -29.55
N THR A 568 -18.12 -13.12 -29.91
CA THR A 568 -18.23 -12.66 -31.28
C THR A 568 -17.59 -11.29 -31.41
N LEU A 569 -16.52 -11.17 -32.21
CA LEU A 569 -15.94 -9.89 -32.59
C LEU A 569 -16.65 -9.36 -33.83
N ALA A 570 -17.51 -8.36 -33.63
CA ALA A 570 -18.36 -7.81 -34.67
C ALA A 570 -17.90 -6.41 -35.11
N PRO A 571 -18.08 -6.04 -36.39
CA PRO A 571 -17.77 -4.70 -36.82
C PRO A 571 -18.81 -3.73 -36.26
N GLY A 572 -18.35 -2.60 -35.72
CA GLY A 572 -19.18 -1.41 -35.56
C GLY A 572 -19.39 -0.71 -36.91
N ALA A 573 -19.68 0.60 -36.90
CA ALA A 573 -19.90 1.35 -38.13
C ALA A 573 -18.66 1.38 -39.07
N VAL A 574 -17.45 1.40 -38.49
CA VAL A 574 -16.16 1.46 -39.20
C VAL A 574 -15.09 0.52 -38.60
N GLY A 575 -15.51 -0.44 -37.78
CA GLY A 575 -14.61 -1.28 -36.99
C GLY A 575 -13.94 -2.40 -37.77
N SER A 576 -12.64 -2.60 -37.54
CA SER A 576 -11.85 -3.70 -38.11
C SER A 576 -10.74 -4.13 -37.15
N LEU A 577 -10.14 -5.30 -37.39
CA LEU A 577 -8.92 -5.74 -36.70
C LEU A 577 -7.71 -5.51 -37.59
N LEU A 578 -6.60 -5.07 -37.02
CA LEU A 578 -5.27 -5.12 -37.63
C LEU A 578 -4.39 -6.07 -36.82
N LEU A 579 -3.97 -7.17 -37.44
CA LEU A 579 -3.16 -8.21 -36.80
C LEU A 579 -1.67 -7.95 -37.07
N SER A 580 -0.94 -7.51 -36.05
CA SER A 580 0.47 -7.11 -36.14
C SER A 580 1.25 -7.46 -34.86
N ASN A 581 2.27 -8.31 -35.01
CA ASN A 581 3.14 -8.75 -33.92
C ASN A 581 4.61 -8.32 -34.13
N GLY A 582 4.82 -7.10 -34.63
CA GLY A 582 6.15 -6.45 -34.64
C GLY A 582 7.19 -7.08 -35.57
N GLY A 583 6.77 -7.89 -36.54
CA GLY A 583 7.65 -8.57 -37.51
C GLY A 583 7.53 -10.10 -37.50
N ALA A 584 6.92 -10.67 -36.46
CA ALA A 584 6.47 -12.07 -36.43
C ALA A 584 5.00 -12.19 -36.87
N ALA A 585 4.58 -13.40 -37.23
CA ALA A 585 3.17 -13.70 -37.47
C ALA A 585 2.34 -13.38 -36.21
N ALA A 586 1.20 -12.72 -36.39
CA ALA A 586 0.23 -12.55 -35.31
C ALA A 586 -0.46 -13.89 -35.01
N THR A 587 -1.10 -14.01 -33.84
CA THR A 587 -1.73 -15.28 -33.45
C THR A 587 -3.21 -15.12 -33.07
N ILE A 588 -4.01 -16.11 -33.45
CA ILE A 588 -5.39 -16.27 -32.98
C ILE A 588 -5.54 -17.67 -32.39
N GLY A 589 -5.71 -17.76 -31.08
CA GLY A 589 -5.86 -19.01 -30.35
C GLY A 589 -7.30 -19.27 -29.92
N VAL A 590 -7.76 -20.51 -30.06
CA VAL A 590 -8.96 -21.01 -29.38
C VAL A 590 -8.60 -22.19 -28.49
N THR A 591 -8.65 -21.96 -27.18
CA THR A 591 -8.34 -22.97 -26.17
C THR A 591 -9.54 -23.90 -25.96
N ASN A 592 -10.74 -23.35 -25.81
CA ASN A 592 -11.98 -24.09 -25.60
C ASN A 592 -13.17 -23.36 -26.23
N GLY A 593 -14.15 -24.11 -26.73
CA GLY A 593 -15.44 -23.59 -27.19
C GLY A 593 -15.50 -23.15 -28.65
N SER A 594 -16.59 -22.46 -28.98
CA SER A 594 -16.92 -21.99 -30.34
C SER A 594 -17.04 -20.48 -30.37
N HIS A 595 -16.20 -19.81 -31.16
CA HIS A 595 -16.09 -18.35 -31.19
C HIS A 595 -16.11 -17.81 -32.63
N PHE A 596 -16.40 -16.52 -32.78
CA PHE A 596 -16.63 -15.92 -34.08
C PHE A 596 -15.93 -14.57 -34.25
N ILE A 597 -15.41 -14.34 -35.45
CA ILE A 597 -14.92 -13.03 -35.91
C ILE A 597 -15.69 -12.68 -37.18
N THR A 598 -16.61 -11.73 -37.05
CA THR A 598 -17.40 -11.23 -38.17
C THR A 598 -16.90 -9.87 -38.67
N ALA A 599 -16.03 -9.20 -37.91
CA ALA A 599 -15.38 -7.97 -38.33
C ALA A 599 -14.31 -8.20 -39.41
N PRO A 600 -14.09 -7.24 -40.33
CA PRO A 600 -12.97 -7.29 -41.26
C PRO A 600 -11.61 -7.36 -40.53
N ILE A 601 -10.67 -8.08 -41.12
CA ILE A 601 -9.32 -8.31 -40.57
C ILE A 601 -8.28 -7.82 -41.58
N ALA A 602 -7.34 -6.99 -41.18
CA ALA A 602 -6.14 -6.68 -41.94
C ALA A 602 -4.95 -7.44 -41.34
N ILE A 603 -4.10 -8.03 -42.17
CA ILE A 603 -2.91 -8.79 -41.77
C ILE A 603 -1.66 -8.17 -42.39
N THR A 604 -0.54 -8.23 -41.66
CA THR A 604 0.77 -7.79 -42.17
C THR A 604 1.42 -8.85 -43.06
N ALA A 605 2.53 -8.50 -43.72
CA ALA A 605 3.33 -9.44 -44.52
C ALA A 605 3.89 -10.62 -43.71
N ALA A 606 3.95 -10.52 -42.38
CA ALA A 606 4.39 -11.61 -41.50
C ALA A 606 3.33 -12.71 -41.32
N GLY A 607 2.08 -12.49 -41.77
CA GLY A 607 1.01 -13.47 -41.71
C GLY A 607 0.36 -13.64 -40.33
N VAL A 608 -0.51 -14.65 -40.23
CA VAL A 608 -1.28 -15.00 -39.03
C VAL A 608 -1.31 -16.51 -38.80
N SER A 609 -1.09 -16.94 -37.57
CA SER A 609 -1.26 -18.33 -37.14
C SER A 609 -2.52 -18.53 -36.32
N PHE A 610 -3.40 -19.42 -36.77
CA PHE A 610 -4.58 -19.89 -36.06
C PHE A 610 -4.24 -21.16 -35.27
N ASN A 611 -4.39 -21.12 -33.94
CA ASN A 611 -4.03 -22.21 -33.04
C ASN A 611 -5.29 -22.76 -32.35
N LEU A 612 -5.83 -23.87 -32.82
CA LEU A 612 -7.10 -24.46 -32.36
C LEU A 612 -6.83 -25.69 -31.48
N ASN A 613 -6.57 -25.46 -30.20
CA ASN A 613 -5.90 -26.43 -29.32
C ASN A 613 -6.81 -27.56 -28.81
N GLY A 614 -8.13 -27.36 -28.74
CA GLY A 614 -9.09 -28.39 -28.34
C GLY A 614 -9.69 -29.14 -29.54
N GLY A 615 -9.86 -30.47 -29.44
CA GLY A 615 -10.46 -31.28 -30.51
C GLY A 615 -11.92 -30.94 -30.85
N THR A 616 -12.58 -30.14 -29.99
CA THR A 616 -13.93 -29.60 -30.18
C THR A 616 -13.94 -28.07 -30.32
N SER A 617 -12.77 -27.42 -30.33
CA SER A 617 -12.67 -25.97 -30.48
C SER A 617 -13.03 -25.55 -31.90
N LEU A 618 -13.77 -24.44 -32.03
CA LEU A 618 -14.17 -23.89 -33.31
C LEU A 618 -13.92 -22.37 -33.38
N LEU A 619 -13.38 -21.92 -34.50
CA LEU A 619 -13.34 -20.50 -34.87
C LEU A 619 -14.04 -20.29 -36.21
N GLY A 620 -15.10 -19.49 -36.22
CA GLY A 620 -15.74 -19.03 -37.45
C GLY A 620 -15.29 -17.63 -37.81
N VAL A 621 -14.68 -17.45 -38.98
CA VAL A 621 -14.27 -16.15 -39.51
C VAL A 621 -15.09 -15.82 -40.76
N SER A 622 -16.02 -14.89 -40.62
CA SER A 622 -16.89 -14.44 -41.72
C SER A 622 -16.57 -13.04 -42.21
N GLY A 623 -15.77 -12.28 -41.46
CA GLY A 623 -15.26 -10.99 -41.92
C GLY A 623 -14.23 -11.16 -43.03
N ASP A 624 -14.19 -10.21 -43.97
CA ASP A 624 -13.15 -10.19 -44.99
C ASP A 624 -11.80 -9.95 -44.31
N ILE A 625 -10.85 -10.87 -44.49
CA ILE A 625 -9.44 -10.60 -44.17
C ILE A 625 -8.82 -9.69 -45.29
N SER A 626 -7.60 -9.20 -45.18
CA SER A 626 -6.94 -8.44 -46.25
C SER A 626 -5.46 -8.33 -45.91
N GLY A 627 -4.59 -8.31 -46.90
CA GLY A 627 -3.14 -8.26 -46.67
C GLY A 627 -2.40 -9.31 -47.48
N ALA A 628 -1.06 -9.28 -47.41
CA ALA A 628 -0.17 -10.09 -48.24
C ALA A 628 0.57 -11.21 -47.46
N GLY A 629 0.20 -11.44 -46.19
CA GLY A 629 0.84 -12.46 -45.36
C GLY A 629 0.12 -13.80 -45.41
N ASP A 630 0.84 -14.87 -45.09
CA ASP A 630 0.31 -16.24 -45.09
C ASP A 630 -0.65 -16.49 -43.91
N LEU A 631 -1.58 -17.43 -44.10
CA LEU A 631 -2.42 -17.97 -43.04
C LEU A 631 -1.98 -19.39 -42.71
N SER A 632 -1.53 -19.63 -41.47
CA SER A 632 -1.19 -20.97 -40.98
C SER A 632 -2.21 -21.45 -39.96
N VAL A 633 -2.49 -22.75 -39.94
CA VAL A 633 -3.42 -23.37 -38.97
C VAL A 633 -2.72 -24.51 -38.26
N SER A 634 -2.88 -24.59 -36.94
CA SER A 634 -2.36 -25.67 -36.11
C SER A 634 -3.40 -26.10 -35.06
N GLY A 635 -3.27 -27.32 -34.54
CA GLY A 635 -4.18 -27.89 -33.53
C GLY A 635 -5.22 -28.86 -34.09
N GLY A 636 -6.09 -29.36 -33.21
CA GLY A 636 -7.09 -30.40 -33.51
C GLY A 636 -8.52 -29.89 -33.72
N GLY A 637 -8.75 -28.57 -33.58
CA GLY A 637 -10.07 -27.95 -33.75
C GLY A 637 -10.43 -27.58 -35.20
N THR A 638 -11.58 -26.92 -35.38
CA THR A 638 -12.14 -26.55 -36.70
C THR A 638 -12.06 -25.05 -36.96
N LEU A 639 -11.43 -24.66 -38.08
CA LEU A 639 -11.46 -23.28 -38.61
C LEU A 639 -12.43 -23.20 -39.78
N ILE A 640 -13.35 -22.24 -39.77
CA ILE A 640 -14.31 -22.01 -40.86
C ILE A 640 -14.13 -20.60 -41.40
N PHE A 641 -13.83 -20.48 -42.70
CA PHE A 641 -13.88 -19.21 -43.42
C PHE A 641 -15.17 -19.13 -44.23
N SER A 642 -15.92 -18.03 -44.08
CA SER A 642 -17.15 -17.78 -44.84
C SER A 642 -17.25 -16.37 -45.42
N GLY A 643 -16.21 -15.53 -45.25
CA GLY A 643 -16.08 -14.22 -45.89
C GLY A 643 -15.69 -14.29 -47.37
N THR A 644 -15.79 -13.17 -48.08
CA THR A 644 -15.59 -13.07 -49.54
C THR A 644 -14.16 -12.71 -49.97
N GLY A 645 -13.23 -12.59 -49.03
CA GLY A 645 -11.90 -12.03 -49.30
C GLY A 645 -11.00 -12.85 -50.23
N GLY A 646 -10.27 -12.14 -51.08
CA GLY A 646 -9.24 -12.69 -51.96
C GLY A 646 -7.91 -12.86 -51.21
N TRP A 647 -7.62 -14.09 -50.81
CA TRP A 647 -6.28 -14.53 -50.38
C TRP A 647 -5.57 -15.13 -51.60
N ALA A 648 -4.27 -14.86 -51.76
CA ALA A 648 -3.42 -15.56 -52.74
C ALA A 648 -2.84 -16.83 -52.14
#